data_AF-A0A8H3GHN0-F1
#
_entry.id   AF-A0A8H3GHN0-F1
#
_cell.length_a   1.000
_cell.length_b   1.000
_cell.length_c   1.000
_cell.angle_alpha   90.00
_cell.angle_beta   90.00
_cell.angle_gamma   90.00
#
_symmetry.space_group_name_H-M   'P 1'
#
loop_
_entity.id
_entity.type
_entity.pdbx_description
1 polymer ?
#
loop_
_entity_poly.entity_id
_entity_poly.type
_entity_poly.pdbx_seq_one_letter_code
_entity_poly.pdbx_strand_id
1 'polypeptide(L)'
;MAFQPPLVHSTATSTSSLVKNEELANKVAQEAPQPDRAQPVAHKNEGKDIDEVNSPEGAAQDTSEQNGSAKHDWQLLCGPMLKYSRLSNDSTRWHGSVLIVLRAPSQSAARQPDQPSCSMDGPDSRTRPVHLFTERDRVYWRIDLETALGEDEREVRYSIVLAGHRQQDKIERSFWVPKIGQTFRIMFFSCNGFVPGAEKQVNGLALWNDVLRLHKKSPLHVMIGGGDQIYSDGVTEPHAPLEPWAQELSPRKRAKIPFPIELRDKVDDWYFQHHCDWFNASPFREANAQIPQLNIWDDHDIIDGFGTYRDSWQRAPVFMGIGEIAWKYMSLFQQHLPPSTTTNQLTYDPESFNPMPLHPPKSDHGVAEKAPIPTSKPEHPDAQNQNGTAQNGNATHETPQRSEGTGEESELDPSYVRHPQQGPYIQHRGLSICTSLGEGVLFYGLDCRTDRTRHRICYADTYQAMFDRLDKDVIPGKTKHVLLLLGVPIAYPRLVWAETLMTSRVMAPLRLLNKMFGIMSGLFNDFDGKIELLDDLEDHWAAAVHKAERNHLVQRLQTLGYTKKVRITILSGDVHLAAIGRFFTKAKFNIAQEKDHRYMVNVISSAITNAPPPDAVADVLNTRNKLHRLDHHTAENLMDIFEEGVDGSKRLVNKTCYPARNYCVITRADPSAGPDATTAEEIGDNPATQKANEKQEPKMSPLGKVFRQDKHDGNAPKSAVDKGEISGGAGTIAKEVKGAQVGHDASALAPATGTKAPDALNISLRLEVDAKSPEGKTKAYGFSIPRLEQ
;
A
#
# COMPACT_ATOMS: atom_id res chain seq x y z
N MET A 1 66.22 -36.55 7.04
CA MET A 1 66.43 -37.58 8.07
C MET A 1 65.06 -38.17 8.37
N ALA A 2 64.91 -39.48 8.15
CA ALA A 2 63.75 -40.25 8.57
C ALA A 2 63.62 -40.20 10.10
N PHE A 3 62.39 -40.21 10.63
CA PHE A 3 62.03 -41.08 11.76
C PHE A 3 60.50 -41.21 11.87
N GLN A 4 60.07 -42.46 11.94
CA GLN A 4 58.72 -42.95 12.22
C GLN A 4 58.39 -42.87 13.73
N PRO A 5 57.11 -43.08 14.12
CA PRO A 5 56.51 -42.67 15.39
C PRO A 5 56.57 -43.77 16.49
N PRO A 6 56.09 -43.52 17.71
CA PRO A 6 55.74 -44.59 18.64
C PRO A 6 54.25 -44.97 18.57
N LEU A 7 54.03 -46.29 18.52
CA LEU A 7 52.79 -47.04 18.75
C LEU A 7 52.50 -47.21 20.25
N VAL A 8 51.26 -47.64 20.56
CA VAL A 8 50.77 -48.46 21.72
C VAL A 8 49.38 -47.93 22.17
N HIS A 9 48.29 -48.67 22.42
CA HIS A 9 47.89 -50.09 22.36
C HIS A 9 46.35 -50.16 22.16
N SER A 10 45.86 -51.27 21.63
CA SER A 10 44.43 -51.56 21.45
C SER A 10 43.85 -52.30 22.67
N THR A 11 42.58 -52.05 23.00
CA THR A 11 41.67 -53.06 23.58
C THR A 11 40.28 -52.90 22.98
N ALA A 12 39.84 -53.96 22.29
CA ALA A 12 38.48 -54.12 21.79
C ALA A 12 37.58 -54.70 22.89
N THR A 13 36.32 -54.25 22.98
CA THR A 13 35.09 -55.05 23.01
C THR A 13 33.91 -54.23 23.55
N SER A 14 32.87 -54.03 22.73
CA SER A 14 31.45 -54.13 23.14
C SER A 14 30.53 -53.89 21.93
N THR A 15 30.42 -54.91 21.09
CA THR A 15 29.39 -55.09 20.07
C THR A 15 28.04 -55.48 20.70
N SER A 16 27.47 -54.61 21.55
CA SER A 16 26.12 -54.84 22.10
C SER A 16 25.20 -53.61 22.18
N SER A 17 25.63 -52.45 21.67
CA SER A 17 24.79 -51.22 21.63
C SER A 17 24.16 -50.94 20.25
N LEU A 18 24.63 -51.59 19.19
CA LEU A 18 24.14 -51.36 17.83
C LEU A 18 22.91 -52.21 17.47
N VAL A 19 22.80 -53.44 17.98
CA VAL A 19 21.66 -54.33 17.67
C VAL A 19 20.38 -53.92 18.41
N LYS A 20 20.48 -53.31 19.60
CA LYS A 20 19.31 -52.83 20.36
C LYS A 20 18.68 -51.55 19.80
N ASN A 21 19.43 -50.77 19.00
CA ASN A 21 18.90 -49.55 18.39
C ASN A 21 18.22 -49.80 17.04
N GLU A 22 18.62 -50.83 16.29
CA GLU A 22 17.91 -51.23 15.06
C GLU A 22 16.57 -51.92 15.33
N GLU A 23 16.46 -52.70 16.41
CA GLU A 23 15.21 -53.36 16.78
C GLU A 23 14.16 -52.39 17.35
N LEU A 24 14.60 -51.29 17.98
CA LEU A 24 13.73 -50.20 18.44
C LEU A 24 13.31 -49.29 17.27
N ALA A 25 14.20 -49.04 16.30
CA ALA A 25 13.89 -48.29 15.09
C ALA A 25 12.88 -49.03 14.19
N ASN A 26 12.98 -50.36 14.09
CA ASN A 26 12.04 -51.17 13.30
C ASN A 26 10.67 -51.36 13.97
N LYS A 27 10.56 -51.28 15.31
CA LYS A 27 9.25 -51.27 15.99
C LYS A 27 8.53 -49.92 15.89
N VAL A 28 9.25 -48.81 15.92
CA VAL A 28 8.64 -47.47 15.71
C VAL A 28 8.22 -47.26 14.25
N ALA A 29 8.90 -47.89 13.29
CA ALA A 29 8.55 -47.85 11.87
C ALA A 29 7.29 -48.67 11.50
N GLN A 30 6.82 -49.57 12.37
CA GLN A 30 5.63 -50.40 12.11
C GLN A 30 4.33 -49.86 12.74
N GLU A 31 4.39 -48.81 13.55
CA GLU A 31 3.20 -48.14 14.15
C GLU A 31 2.97 -46.70 13.63
N ALA A 32 3.74 -46.23 12.65
CA ALA A 32 3.48 -44.95 12.00
C ALA A 32 2.32 -45.07 11.00
N PRO A 33 1.27 -44.22 11.07
CA PRO A 33 0.24 -44.18 10.05
C PRO A 33 0.89 -43.82 8.70
N GLN A 34 0.55 -44.56 7.65
CA GLN A 34 1.01 -44.25 6.29
C GLN A 34 0.60 -42.81 5.91
N PRO A 35 1.49 -42.03 5.28
CA PRO A 35 1.11 -40.74 4.74
C PRO A 35 0.17 -40.98 3.56
N ASP A 36 -1.09 -40.55 3.71
CA ASP A 36 -2.01 -40.50 2.59
C ASP A 36 -1.40 -39.69 1.45
N ARG A 37 -1.53 -40.27 0.27
CA ARG A 37 -1.05 -39.79 -1.02
C ARG A 37 -1.54 -38.36 -1.24
N ALA A 38 -0.63 -37.38 -1.13
CA ALA A 38 -0.94 -35.97 -1.35
C ALA A 38 -1.51 -35.76 -2.76
N GLN A 39 -2.80 -35.43 -2.81
CA GLN A 39 -3.48 -34.94 -4.01
C GLN A 39 -3.30 -33.42 -4.12
N PRO A 40 -3.29 -32.87 -5.34
CA PRO A 40 -3.12 -31.44 -5.57
C PRO A 40 -4.25 -30.66 -4.88
N VAL A 41 -3.88 -29.73 -4.01
CA VAL A 41 -4.83 -28.83 -3.34
C VAL A 41 -5.26 -27.77 -4.34
N ALA A 42 -6.27 -28.10 -5.14
CA ALA A 42 -7.13 -27.09 -5.74
C ALA A 42 -7.85 -26.37 -4.60
N HIS A 43 -7.83 -25.04 -4.60
CA HIS A 43 -8.65 -24.23 -3.70
C HIS A 43 -10.15 -24.50 -3.98
N LYS A 44 -10.69 -25.55 -3.36
CA LYS A 44 -12.12 -25.67 -3.11
C LYS A 44 -12.39 -24.95 -1.80
N ASN A 45 -12.70 -23.66 -1.90
CA ASN A 45 -13.65 -23.10 -0.95
C ASN A 45 -14.97 -23.83 -1.22
N GLU A 46 -15.36 -24.73 -0.32
CA GLU A 46 -16.73 -25.23 -0.28
C GLU A 46 -17.62 -24.01 -0.05
N GLY A 47 -18.26 -23.55 -1.13
CA GLY A 47 -19.41 -22.68 -1.04
C GLY A 47 -20.47 -23.43 -0.23
N LYS A 48 -20.61 -23.08 1.05
CA LYS A 48 -21.89 -23.22 1.71
C LYS A 48 -22.84 -22.27 1.02
N ASP A 49 -23.94 -22.84 0.56
CA ASP A 49 -25.09 -22.09 0.06
C ASP A 49 -25.39 -20.92 1.01
N ILE A 50 -25.55 -19.77 0.38
CA ILE A 50 -26.09 -18.56 0.94
C ILE A 50 -27.53 -18.86 1.35
N ASP A 51 -27.74 -19.15 2.63
CA ASP A 51 -28.88 -18.68 3.40
C ASP A 51 -28.57 -18.77 4.91
N GLU A 52 -29.14 -17.82 5.65
CA GLU A 52 -29.21 -17.68 7.11
C GLU A 52 -28.08 -16.94 7.87
N VAL A 53 -28.34 -15.65 8.15
CA VAL A 53 -28.17 -15.08 9.51
C VAL A 53 -29.44 -14.33 9.92
N ASN A 54 -30.23 -14.99 10.79
CA ASN A 54 -31.13 -14.50 11.84
C ASN A 54 -32.03 -13.27 11.62
N SER A 55 -33.35 -13.52 11.58
CA SER A 55 -34.39 -12.74 12.29
C SER A 55 -35.60 -13.67 12.60
N PRO A 56 -36.40 -13.38 13.64
CA PRO A 56 -36.84 -14.37 14.64
C PRO A 56 -38.16 -15.12 14.33
N GLU A 57 -38.21 -16.34 14.89
CA GLU A 57 -39.35 -17.17 15.33
C GLU A 57 -40.66 -17.17 14.51
N GLY A 58 -40.94 -18.32 13.87
CA GLY A 58 -42.28 -18.67 13.37
C GLY A 58 -42.25 -19.86 12.40
N ALA A 59 -42.10 -21.07 12.92
CA ALA A 59 -41.99 -22.30 12.15
C ALA A 59 -43.30 -22.68 11.41
N ALA A 60 -43.20 -22.97 10.11
CA ALA A 60 -44.01 -23.98 9.43
C ALA A 60 -43.16 -24.61 8.32
N GLN A 61 -42.93 -25.92 8.43
CA GLN A 61 -42.28 -26.75 7.42
C GLN A 61 -43.10 -26.77 6.14
N ASP A 62 -42.46 -26.71 4.97
CA ASP A 62 -43.03 -27.32 3.79
C ASP A 62 -41.97 -28.02 2.93
N THR A 63 -42.27 -29.26 2.62
CA THR A 63 -41.53 -30.18 1.76
C THR A 63 -42.18 -30.15 0.38
N SER A 64 -41.44 -29.87 -0.69
CA SER A 64 -41.73 -30.48 -2.00
C SER A 64 -40.62 -30.22 -3.02
N GLU A 65 -40.08 -31.32 -3.54
CA GLU A 65 -39.44 -31.37 -4.85
C GLU A 65 -40.48 -31.18 -5.97
N GLN A 66 -39.98 -30.70 -7.11
CA GLN A 66 -40.57 -30.69 -8.46
C GLN A 66 -41.70 -29.69 -8.78
N ASN A 67 -41.36 -28.57 -9.42
CA ASN A 67 -41.77 -28.25 -10.80
C ASN A 67 -41.24 -26.89 -11.32
N GLY A 68 -40.59 -26.92 -12.48
CA GLY A 68 -40.45 -25.86 -13.50
C GLY A 68 -40.28 -24.38 -13.12
N SER A 69 -39.05 -23.85 -13.22
CA SER A 69 -38.72 -22.51 -13.76
C SER A 69 -37.19 -22.26 -13.75
N ALA A 70 -36.46 -22.78 -14.73
CA ALA A 70 -35.11 -22.27 -15.04
C ALA A 70 -35.25 -20.88 -15.66
N LYS A 71 -34.91 -19.81 -14.93
CA LYS A 71 -35.14 -18.43 -15.42
C LYS A 71 -34.18 -17.35 -14.92
N HIS A 72 -32.96 -17.70 -14.48
CA HIS A 72 -31.95 -16.70 -14.11
C HIS A 72 -30.58 -17.07 -14.72
N ASP A 73 -30.39 -16.61 -15.94
CA ASP A 73 -29.33 -17.03 -16.87
C ASP A 73 -28.00 -16.25 -16.70
N TRP A 74 -28.02 -15.10 -16.02
CA TRP A 74 -26.83 -14.31 -15.70
C TRP A 74 -26.34 -14.61 -14.28
N GLN A 75 -25.07 -14.96 -14.10
CA GLN A 75 -24.49 -15.27 -12.78
C GLN A 75 -23.57 -14.13 -12.32
N LEU A 76 -23.70 -13.69 -11.06
CA LEU A 76 -22.73 -12.78 -10.44
C LEU A 76 -21.44 -13.54 -10.13
N LEU A 77 -20.33 -13.10 -10.72
CA LEU A 77 -18.99 -13.66 -10.49
C LEU A 77 -18.24 -12.89 -9.39
N CYS A 78 -18.36 -11.56 -9.37
CA CYS A 78 -17.70 -10.71 -8.39
C CYS A 78 -18.46 -9.38 -8.20
N GLY A 79 -18.31 -8.77 -7.02
CA GLY A 79 -18.94 -7.51 -6.63
C GLY A 79 -20.23 -7.69 -5.80
N PRO A 80 -20.92 -6.60 -5.44
CA PRO A 80 -20.60 -5.20 -5.77
C PRO A 80 -19.31 -4.68 -5.10
N MET A 81 -18.47 -3.97 -5.84
CA MET A 81 -17.29 -3.26 -5.33
C MET A 81 -17.47 -1.76 -5.51
N LEU A 82 -17.42 -0.97 -4.43
CA LEU A 82 -17.59 0.48 -4.45
C LEU A 82 -16.27 1.21 -4.64
N LYS A 83 -16.30 2.25 -5.46
CA LYS A 83 -15.19 3.18 -5.67
C LYS A 83 -15.66 4.62 -5.54
N TYR A 84 -14.90 5.42 -4.80
CA TYR A 84 -15.07 6.87 -4.78
C TYR A 84 -14.28 7.50 -5.94
N SER A 85 -14.81 8.55 -6.54
CA SER A 85 -14.11 9.31 -7.58
C SER A 85 -13.76 10.72 -7.07
N ARG A 86 -14.79 11.52 -6.76
CA ARG A 86 -14.61 12.92 -6.38
C ARG A 86 -15.86 13.54 -5.76
N LEU A 87 -15.67 14.68 -5.12
CA LEU A 87 -16.70 15.69 -4.96
C LEU A 87 -16.74 16.57 -6.22
N SER A 88 -17.92 17.10 -6.53
CA SER A 88 -18.08 18.21 -7.49
C SER A 88 -17.29 19.45 -7.07
N ASN A 89 -17.04 20.36 -8.00
CA ASN A 89 -16.19 21.54 -7.77
C ASN A 89 -16.70 22.48 -6.67
N ASP A 90 -18.02 22.53 -6.46
CA ASP A 90 -18.69 23.27 -5.39
C ASP A 90 -18.83 22.44 -4.10
N SER A 91 -18.35 21.19 -4.10
CA SER A 91 -18.39 20.23 -2.98
C SER A 91 -19.80 19.89 -2.50
N THR A 92 -20.81 19.98 -3.37
CA THR A 92 -22.23 19.70 -3.01
C THR A 92 -22.73 18.35 -3.48
N ARG A 93 -21.98 17.66 -4.34
CA ARG A 93 -22.33 16.37 -4.93
C ARG A 93 -21.18 15.38 -4.84
N TRP A 94 -21.50 14.17 -4.41
CA TRP A 94 -20.60 13.02 -4.37
C TRP A 94 -20.69 12.21 -5.66
N HIS A 95 -19.55 11.79 -6.18
CA HIS A 95 -19.45 10.91 -7.37
C HIS A 95 -18.61 9.67 -7.05
N GLY A 96 -19.11 8.52 -7.48
CA GLY A 96 -18.42 7.25 -7.39
C GLY A 96 -19.02 6.23 -8.35
N SER A 97 -18.73 4.96 -8.13
CA SER A 97 -19.27 3.87 -8.94
C SER A 97 -19.28 2.54 -8.18
N VAL A 98 -20.06 1.60 -8.68
CA VAL A 98 -20.02 0.20 -8.25
C VAL A 98 -19.69 -0.71 -9.43
N LEU A 99 -18.74 -1.63 -9.24
CA LEU A 99 -18.40 -2.67 -10.22
C LEU A 99 -19.11 -3.97 -9.87
N ILE A 100 -19.69 -4.60 -10.90
CA ILE A 100 -20.13 -5.99 -10.86
C ILE A 100 -19.59 -6.73 -12.09
N VAL A 101 -19.24 -8.00 -11.89
CA VAL A 101 -18.76 -8.90 -12.96
C VAL A 101 -19.75 -10.03 -13.12
N LEU A 102 -20.28 -10.22 -14.32
CA LEU A 102 -21.29 -11.22 -14.62
C LEU A 102 -20.76 -12.27 -15.59
N ARG A 103 -21.25 -13.51 -15.45
CA ARG A 103 -21.19 -14.53 -16.49
C ARG A 103 -22.46 -14.44 -17.33
N ALA A 104 -22.29 -14.31 -18.64
CA ALA A 104 -23.37 -14.38 -19.61
C ALA A 104 -23.81 -15.85 -19.84
N PRO A 105 -25.09 -16.09 -20.12
CA PRO A 105 -25.59 -17.45 -20.40
C PRO A 105 -25.06 -18.05 -21.71
N SER A 106 -24.60 -17.21 -22.63
CA SER A 106 -24.02 -17.62 -23.90
C SER A 106 -23.06 -16.56 -24.43
N GLN A 107 -22.18 -16.94 -25.35
CA GLN A 107 -21.33 -15.97 -26.05
C GLN A 107 -22.13 -14.92 -26.84
N SER A 108 -23.30 -15.29 -27.35
CA SER A 108 -24.19 -14.35 -28.05
C SER A 108 -24.71 -13.28 -27.09
N ALA A 109 -25.14 -13.69 -25.87
CA ALA A 109 -25.56 -12.75 -24.83
C ALA A 109 -24.40 -11.88 -24.33
N ALA A 110 -23.18 -12.41 -24.26
CA ALA A 110 -22.01 -11.61 -23.88
C ALA A 110 -21.70 -10.48 -24.87
N ARG A 111 -21.91 -10.72 -26.18
CA ARG A 111 -21.67 -9.72 -27.25
C ARG A 111 -22.66 -8.56 -27.23
N GLN A 112 -23.87 -8.78 -26.73
CA GLN A 112 -24.89 -7.76 -26.55
C GLN A 112 -25.48 -7.92 -25.15
N PRO A 113 -24.73 -7.49 -24.12
CA PRO A 113 -25.09 -7.79 -22.76
C PRO A 113 -26.33 -7.01 -22.34
N ASP A 114 -27.26 -7.72 -21.73
CA ASP A 114 -28.42 -7.14 -21.06
C ASP A 114 -27.95 -6.21 -19.94
N GLN A 115 -28.59 -5.04 -19.83
CA GLN A 115 -28.19 -4.02 -18.87
C GLN A 115 -28.73 -4.36 -17.47
N PRO A 116 -27.89 -4.38 -16.41
CA PRO A 116 -28.36 -4.45 -15.03
C PRO A 116 -29.05 -3.12 -14.65
N SER A 117 -29.99 -3.16 -13.71
CA SER A 117 -30.60 -1.93 -13.17
C SER A 117 -30.09 -1.65 -11.76
N CYS A 118 -29.98 -0.38 -11.40
CA CYS A 118 -29.61 0.03 -10.07
C CYS A 118 -30.50 1.18 -9.61
N SER A 119 -31.03 1.10 -8.40
CA SER A 119 -31.66 2.21 -7.71
C SER A 119 -30.77 2.66 -6.55
N MET A 120 -30.87 3.93 -6.18
CA MET A 120 -30.15 4.52 -5.06
C MET A 120 -31.04 5.57 -4.40
N ASP A 121 -31.11 5.57 -3.08
CA ASP A 121 -31.87 6.56 -2.32
C ASP A 121 -31.11 7.89 -2.17
N GLY A 122 -31.79 8.91 -1.66
CA GLY A 122 -31.22 10.23 -1.43
C GLY A 122 -31.61 11.31 -2.45
N PRO A 123 -31.34 12.59 -2.11
CA PRO A 123 -31.69 13.73 -2.94
C PRO A 123 -30.88 13.76 -4.23
N ASP A 124 -31.56 13.99 -5.35
CA ASP A 124 -30.98 14.06 -6.69
C ASP A 124 -30.01 12.91 -7.01
N SER A 125 -30.33 11.71 -6.51
CA SER A 125 -29.56 10.50 -6.74
C SER A 125 -29.71 10.04 -8.19
N ARG A 126 -28.58 9.73 -8.83
CA ARG A 126 -28.51 9.25 -10.21
C ARG A 126 -27.65 7.99 -10.26
N THR A 127 -28.14 7.01 -11.01
CA THR A 127 -27.42 5.77 -11.31
C THR A 127 -27.34 5.61 -12.83
N ARG A 128 -26.20 5.14 -13.32
CA ARG A 128 -26.03 4.88 -14.76
C ARG A 128 -25.15 3.64 -14.99
N PRO A 129 -25.73 2.51 -15.37
CA PRO A 129 -24.96 1.35 -15.81
C PRO A 129 -24.17 1.66 -17.08
N VAL A 130 -22.91 1.28 -17.07
CA VAL A 130 -21.93 1.44 -18.16
C VAL A 130 -21.31 0.06 -18.40
N HIS A 131 -21.47 -0.45 -19.61
CA HIS A 131 -20.75 -1.64 -20.05
C HIS A 131 -19.28 -1.25 -20.21
N LEU A 132 -18.41 -1.78 -19.35
CA LEU A 132 -16.98 -1.47 -19.40
C LEU A 132 -16.26 -2.36 -20.39
N PHE A 133 -16.53 -3.66 -20.32
CA PHE A 133 -15.74 -4.65 -21.04
C PHE A 133 -16.49 -5.99 -21.14
N THR A 134 -16.32 -6.69 -22.25
CA THR A 134 -16.71 -8.10 -22.39
C THR A 134 -15.50 -8.88 -22.86
N GLU A 135 -15.24 -10.00 -22.20
CA GLU A 135 -14.24 -10.98 -22.63
C GLU A 135 -14.82 -12.38 -22.48
N ARG A 136 -14.96 -13.09 -23.61
CA ARG A 136 -15.60 -14.41 -23.67
C ARG A 136 -17.04 -14.33 -23.11
N ASP A 137 -17.32 -15.00 -21.99
CA ASP A 137 -18.59 -14.98 -21.28
C ASP A 137 -18.60 -14.01 -20.08
N ARG A 138 -17.50 -13.30 -19.82
CA ARG A 138 -17.35 -12.37 -18.69
C ARG A 138 -17.73 -10.97 -19.11
N VAL A 139 -18.66 -10.36 -18.39
CA VAL A 139 -19.17 -9.01 -18.69
C VAL A 139 -18.99 -8.13 -17.46
N TYR A 140 -18.26 -7.02 -17.65
CA TYR A 140 -17.95 -6.05 -16.62
C TYR A 140 -18.88 -4.85 -16.74
N TRP A 141 -19.64 -4.59 -15.68
CA TRP A 141 -20.50 -3.43 -15.58
C TRP A 141 -20.02 -2.51 -14.46
N ARG A 142 -19.79 -1.25 -14.80
CA ARG A 142 -19.66 -0.17 -13.84
C ARG A 142 -20.96 0.59 -13.79
N ILE A 143 -21.52 0.76 -12.61
CA ILE A 143 -22.70 1.59 -12.42
C ILE A 143 -22.22 2.88 -11.77
N ASP A 144 -22.28 3.98 -12.51
CA ASP A 144 -21.93 5.30 -11.98
C ASP A 144 -22.99 5.71 -10.96
N LEU A 145 -22.53 6.23 -9.82
CA LEU A 145 -23.35 6.65 -8.69
C LEU A 145 -23.09 8.13 -8.42
N GLU A 146 -24.15 8.94 -8.39
CA GLU A 146 -24.07 10.35 -8.01
C GLU A 146 -25.17 10.71 -7.04
N THR A 147 -24.86 11.50 -6.02
CA THR A 147 -25.89 11.94 -5.07
C THR A 147 -25.52 13.27 -4.43
N ALA A 148 -26.52 14.10 -4.14
CA ALA A 148 -26.27 15.37 -3.46
C ALA A 148 -25.90 15.13 -1.98
N LEU A 149 -24.96 15.93 -1.49
CA LEU A 149 -24.64 16.05 -0.08
C LEU A 149 -25.68 16.96 0.60
N GLY A 150 -25.97 16.69 1.87
CA GLY A 150 -26.92 17.46 2.67
C GLY A 150 -26.24 18.15 3.86
N GLU A 151 -27.07 18.72 4.73
CA GLU A 151 -26.64 19.33 6.00
C GLU A 151 -26.18 18.28 7.03
N ASP A 152 -26.66 17.05 6.88
CA ASP A 152 -26.34 15.90 7.72
C ASP A 152 -25.59 14.82 6.96
N GLU A 153 -24.70 14.14 7.68
CA GLU A 153 -24.09 12.90 7.22
C GLU A 153 -25.18 11.84 7.10
N ARG A 154 -25.13 11.00 6.05
CA ARG A 154 -26.19 10.03 5.80
C ARG A 154 -25.73 8.72 5.21
N GLU A 155 -26.47 7.68 5.56
CA GLU A 155 -26.50 6.41 4.85
C GLU A 155 -27.17 6.61 3.48
N VAL A 156 -26.61 5.96 2.46
CA VAL A 156 -27.13 5.88 1.09
C VAL A 156 -27.31 4.41 0.76
N ARG A 157 -28.56 3.97 0.56
CA ARG A 157 -28.88 2.61 0.15
C ARG A 157 -28.94 2.52 -1.35
N TYR A 158 -28.32 1.48 -1.90
CA TYR A 158 -28.40 1.15 -3.30
C TYR A 158 -28.83 -0.31 -3.48
N SER A 159 -29.55 -0.57 -4.56
CA SER A 159 -29.94 -1.92 -4.91
C SER A 159 -29.68 -2.20 -6.38
N ILE A 160 -29.13 -3.38 -6.67
CA ILE A 160 -28.78 -3.82 -8.02
C ILE A 160 -29.65 -5.02 -8.37
N VAL A 161 -30.31 -4.95 -9.52
CA VAL A 161 -30.97 -6.10 -10.15
C VAL A 161 -30.14 -6.50 -11.35
N LEU A 162 -29.63 -7.72 -11.30
CA LEU A 162 -28.83 -8.28 -12.37
C LEU A 162 -29.66 -8.39 -13.65
N ALA A 163 -28.96 -8.38 -14.79
CA ALA A 163 -29.55 -8.64 -16.08
C ALA A 163 -30.42 -9.92 -16.08
N GLY A 164 -31.67 -9.85 -16.51
CA GLY A 164 -32.58 -11.00 -16.54
C GLY A 164 -33.09 -11.51 -15.17
N HIS A 165 -32.70 -10.88 -14.06
CA HIS A 165 -33.22 -11.19 -12.72
C HIS A 165 -34.46 -10.37 -12.38
N ARG A 166 -35.26 -10.84 -11.42
CA ARG A 166 -36.47 -10.12 -10.97
C ARG A 166 -36.11 -9.12 -9.89
N GLN A 167 -36.96 -8.10 -9.71
CA GLN A 167 -36.78 -7.06 -8.68
C GLN A 167 -36.72 -7.59 -7.24
N GLN A 168 -37.33 -8.75 -6.98
CA GLN A 168 -37.29 -9.42 -5.68
C GLN A 168 -35.92 -10.06 -5.37
N ASP A 169 -35.12 -10.35 -6.39
CA ASP A 169 -33.81 -11.01 -6.29
C ASP A 169 -32.67 -9.96 -6.24
N LYS A 170 -33.00 -8.72 -5.85
CA LYS A 170 -32.07 -7.57 -5.84
C LYS A 170 -30.98 -7.73 -4.76
N ILE A 171 -29.78 -7.27 -5.09
CA ILE A 171 -28.68 -7.14 -4.14
C ILE A 171 -28.79 -5.77 -3.48
N GLU A 172 -29.03 -5.72 -2.17
CA GLU A 172 -29.15 -4.46 -1.41
C GLU A 172 -27.93 -4.24 -0.52
N ARG A 173 -27.41 -3.02 -0.57
CA ARG A 173 -26.24 -2.58 0.21
C ARG A 173 -26.38 -1.10 0.55
N SER A 174 -25.51 -0.60 1.41
CA SER A 174 -25.45 0.82 1.74
C SER A 174 -24.02 1.31 1.90
N PHE A 175 -23.82 2.60 1.73
CA PHE A 175 -22.57 3.30 2.02
C PHE A 175 -22.89 4.66 2.65
N TRP A 176 -21.87 5.39 3.10
CA TRP A 176 -22.07 6.67 3.77
C TRP A 176 -21.45 7.82 3.01
N VAL A 177 -22.19 8.93 2.92
CA VAL A 177 -21.70 10.20 2.40
C VAL A 177 -21.64 11.25 3.51
N PRO A 178 -20.62 12.11 3.52
CA PRO A 178 -20.49 13.15 4.54
C PRO A 178 -21.53 14.25 4.33
N LYS A 179 -21.73 15.09 5.34
CA LYS A 179 -22.40 16.38 5.14
C LYS A 179 -21.54 17.36 4.34
N ILE A 180 -22.17 18.39 3.80
CA ILE A 180 -21.48 19.53 3.19
C ILE A 180 -20.50 20.14 4.20
N GLY A 181 -19.26 20.39 3.77
CA GLY A 181 -18.21 20.99 4.60
C GLY A 181 -17.62 20.06 5.67
N GLN A 182 -17.93 18.75 5.65
CA GLN A 182 -17.29 17.77 6.52
C GLN A 182 -16.06 17.14 5.87
N THR A 183 -14.99 17.02 6.65
CA THR A 183 -13.82 16.21 6.28
C THR A 183 -14.14 14.72 6.39
N PHE A 184 -13.69 13.90 5.44
CA PHE A 184 -13.98 12.48 5.42
C PHE A 184 -13.39 11.76 6.66
N ARG A 185 -14.04 10.66 7.07
CA ARG A 185 -13.44 9.64 7.94
C ARG A 185 -12.83 8.60 7.02
N ILE A 186 -11.52 8.47 7.09
CA ILE A 186 -10.71 7.74 6.12
C ILE A 186 -10.14 6.52 6.83
N MET A 187 -10.26 5.35 6.20
CA MET A 187 -9.47 4.17 6.55
C MET A 187 -8.35 4.01 5.54
N PHE A 188 -7.16 3.62 6.00
CA PHE A 188 -6.00 3.36 5.16
C PHE A 188 -5.44 1.98 5.49
N PHE A 189 -5.16 1.18 4.46
CA PHE A 189 -4.60 -0.17 4.57
C PHE A 189 -3.66 -0.47 3.40
N SER A 190 -2.85 -1.51 3.55
CA SER A 190 -1.96 -2.06 2.53
C SER A 190 -1.75 -3.55 2.75
N CYS A 191 -1.15 -4.24 1.78
CA CYS A 191 -0.75 -5.64 1.88
C CYS A 191 -1.90 -6.55 2.35
N ASN A 192 -2.95 -6.54 1.55
CA ASN A 192 -4.15 -7.36 1.69
C ASN A 192 -3.99 -8.63 0.84
N GLY A 193 -2.97 -9.44 1.13
CA GLY A 193 -2.81 -10.81 0.66
C GLY A 193 -1.91 -11.62 1.57
N PHE A 194 -1.50 -12.81 1.12
CA PHE A 194 -0.64 -13.71 1.87
C PHE A 194 0.53 -14.12 1.01
N VAL A 195 1.74 -13.98 1.56
CA VAL A 195 2.88 -14.74 1.05
C VAL A 195 2.70 -16.21 1.40
N PRO A 196 3.23 -17.16 0.60
CA PRO A 196 3.05 -18.58 0.85
C PRO A 196 3.40 -19.00 2.29
N GLY A 197 2.44 -19.64 2.97
CA GLY A 197 2.58 -20.14 4.34
C GLY A 197 2.22 -19.14 5.44
N ALA A 198 2.13 -17.84 5.15
CA ALA A 198 1.74 -16.83 6.13
C ALA A 198 0.27 -16.99 6.58
N GLU A 199 -0.58 -17.54 5.72
CA GLU A 199 -1.99 -17.83 6.04
C GLU A 199 -2.14 -18.81 7.21
N LYS A 200 -1.15 -19.67 7.47
CA LYS A 200 -1.15 -20.62 8.60
C LYS A 200 -0.81 -19.92 9.92
N GLN A 201 -0.17 -18.75 9.85
CA GLN A 201 0.27 -17.99 11.01
C GLN A 201 -0.85 -17.11 11.59
N VAL A 202 -1.90 -16.83 10.82
CA VAL A 202 -2.97 -15.91 11.21
C VAL A 202 -4.36 -16.50 10.94
N ASN A 203 -5.41 -15.86 11.44
CA ASN A 203 -6.79 -16.25 11.18
C ASN A 203 -7.34 -15.52 9.94
N GLY A 204 -6.86 -15.91 8.76
CA GLY A 204 -7.33 -15.38 7.46
C GLY A 204 -7.51 -13.86 7.45
N LEU A 205 -8.67 -13.40 6.99
CA LEU A 205 -9.03 -11.99 6.81
C LEU A 205 -9.62 -11.32 8.08
N ALA A 206 -9.34 -11.84 9.28
CA ALA A 206 -10.04 -11.45 10.51
C ALA A 206 -10.06 -9.93 10.83
N LEU A 207 -9.02 -9.14 10.50
CA LEU A 207 -9.02 -7.70 10.78
C LEU A 207 -10.14 -6.94 10.05
N TRP A 208 -10.62 -7.44 8.91
CA TRP A 208 -11.76 -6.85 8.22
C TRP A 208 -13.04 -6.90 9.07
N ASN A 209 -13.16 -7.84 10.01
CA ASN A 209 -14.26 -7.83 10.99
C ASN A 209 -14.19 -6.60 11.92
N ASP A 210 -12.99 -6.14 12.27
CA ASP A 210 -12.83 -4.92 13.07
C ASP A 210 -13.15 -3.67 12.28
N VAL A 211 -12.73 -3.62 11.02
CA VAL A 211 -13.09 -2.55 10.08
C VAL A 211 -14.61 -2.44 9.96
N LEU A 212 -15.32 -3.56 9.78
CA LEU A 212 -16.78 -3.60 9.68
C LEU A 212 -17.46 -3.20 11.01
N ARG A 213 -16.94 -3.63 12.16
CA ARG A 213 -17.43 -3.19 13.48
C ARG A 213 -17.26 -1.68 13.64
N LEU A 214 -16.10 -1.14 13.26
CA LEU A 214 -15.82 0.28 13.31
C LEU A 214 -16.76 1.05 12.39
N HIS A 215 -16.92 0.62 11.13
CA HIS A 215 -17.82 1.25 10.17
C HIS A 215 -19.26 1.28 10.65
N LYS A 216 -19.73 0.21 11.33
CA LYS A 216 -21.07 0.18 11.94
C LYS A 216 -21.24 1.19 13.09
N LYS A 217 -20.18 1.46 13.86
CA LYS A 217 -20.20 2.40 14.98
C LYS A 217 -19.99 3.85 14.54
N SER A 218 -19.05 4.07 13.62
CA SER A 218 -18.58 5.37 13.14
C SER A 218 -18.27 5.22 11.65
N PRO A 219 -19.24 5.56 10.76
CA PRO A 219 -19.14 5.20 9.35
C PRO A 219 -17.92 5.77 8.65
N LEU A 220 -17.16 4.91 7.98
CA LEU A 220 -16.05 5.34 7.13
C LEU A 220 -16.58 5.86 5.80
N HIS A 221 -16.11 7.02 5.36
CA HIS A 221 -16.52 7.64 4.08
C HIS A 221 -15.71 7.11 2.89
N VAL A 222 -14.49 6.67 3.14
CA VAL A 222 -13.59 6.10 2.13
C VAL A 222 -12.58 5.16 2.78
N MET A 223 -12.18 4.12 2.07
CA MET A 223 -10.98 3.35 2.37
C MET A 223 -9.93 3.50 1.28
N ILE A 224 -8.68 3.66 1.68
CA ILE A 224 -7.54 3.91 0.80
C ILE A 224 -6.65 2.67 0.82
N GLY A 225 -6.50 2.02 -0.33
CA GLY A 225 -5.56 0.93 -0.55
C GLY A 225 -4.21 1.45 -1.02
N GLY A 226 -3.16 1.19 -0.26
CA GLY A 226 -1.81 1.67 -0.52
C GLY A 226 -0.94 0.79 -1.39
N GLY A 227 -1.50 -0.05 -2.26
CA GLY A 227 -0.75 -1.11 -2.93
C GLY A 227 -0.91 -2.47 -2.26
N ASP A 228 -0.65 -3.52 -3.02
CA ASP A 228 -0.82 -4.92 -2.65
C ASP A 228 -2.25 -5.22 -2.17
N GLN A 229 -3.25 -4.80 -2.96
CA GLN A 229 -4.64 -5.13 -2.68
C GLN A 229 -4.90 -6.63 -2.85
N ILE A 230 -4.05 -7.28 -3.65
CA ILE A 230 -4.04 -8.69 -4.02
C ILE A 230 -2.58 -9.14 -4.25
N TYR A 231 -2.28 -10.43 -4.00
CA TYR A 231 -0.96 -11.02 -4.17
C TYR A 231 -0.96 -12.02 -5.34
N SER A 232 -0.56 -11.55 -6.51
CA SER A 232 -0.58 -12.29 -7.78
C SER A 232 0.62 -13.24 -7.95
N ASP A 233 1.51 -13.33 -6.97
CA ASP A 233 2.76 -14.13 -7.02
C ASP A 233 2.51 -15.62 -7.27
N GLY A 234 1.36 -16.08 -6.80
CA GLY A 234 0.84 -17.44 -6.97
C GLY A 234 0.76 -17.92 -8.43
N VAL A 235 0.87 -17.02 -9.41
CA VAL A 235 0.90 -17.38 -10.84
C VAL A 235 2.09 -18.29 -11.19
N THR A 236 3.13 -18.28 -10.36
CA THR A 236 4.36 -19.08 -10.54
C THR A 236 4.41 -20.37 -9.71
N GLU A 237 3.45 -20.56 -8.80
CA GLU A 237 3.39 -21.69 -7.87
C GLU A 237 3.06 -23.03 -8.57
N PRO A 238 3.28 -24.19 -7.92
CA PRO A 238 2.91 -25.48 -8.48
C PRO A 238 1.45 -25.53 -8.96
N HIS A 239 1.24 -26.09 -10.15
CA HIS A 239 -0.04 -26.15 -10.87
C HIS A 239 -0.56 -24.83 -11.43
N ALA A 240 0.14 -23.71 -11.25
CA ALA A 240 -0.18 -22.44 -11.88
C ALA A 240 0.39 -22.34 -13.31
N PRO A 241 -0.13 -21.45 -14.17
CA PRO A 241 0.27 -21.39 -15.58
C PRO A 241 1.77 -21.15 -15.83
N LEU A 242 2.46 -20.44 -14.92
CA LEU A 242 3.88 -20.14 -15.05
C LEU A 242 4.80 -21.08 -14.28
N GLU A 243 4.29 -22.17 -13.70
CA GLU A 243 5.12 -23.20 -13.05
C GLU A 243 6.29 -23.67 -13.96
N PRO A 244 6.07 -24.02 -15.25
CA PRO A 244 7.17 -24.49 -16.11
C PRO A 244 8.22 -23.42 -16.36
N TRP A 245 7.80 -22.14 -16.41
CA TRP A 245 8.72 -21.01 -16.54
C TRP A 245 9.50 -20.80 -15.25
N ALA A 246 8.87 -20.90 -14.09
CA ALA A 246 9.51 -20.75 -12.78
C ALA A 246 10.55 -21.85 -12.52
N GLN A 247 10.28 -23.08 -12.96
CA GLN A 247 11.17 -24.24 -12.81
C GLN A 247 12.40 -24.22 -13.74
N GLU A 248 12.47 -23.36 -14.75
CA GLU A 248 13.67 -23.24 -15.60
C GLU A 248 14.83 -22.59 -14.83
N LEU A 249 15.77 -23.42 -14.39
CA LEU A 249 16.89 -23.03 -13.54
C LEU A 249 17.93 -22.14 -14.23
N SER A 250 17.97 -22.10 -15.57
CA SER A 250 18.90 -21.25 -16.31
C SER A 250 18.31 -19.85 -16.52
N PRO A 251 18.86 -18.79 -15.89
CA PRO A 251 18.33 -17.43 -16.07
C PRO A 251 18.38 -16.99 -17.54
N ARG A 252 19.38 -17.42 -18.30
CA ARG A 252 19.48 -17.07 -19.73
C ARG A 252 18.41 -17.74 -20.58
N LYS A 253 18.01 -18.97 -20.26
CA LYS A 253 16.93 -19.66 -20.97
C LYS A 253 15.59 -19.10 -20.52
N ARG A 254 15.38 -18.95 -19.22
CA ARG A 254 14.15 -18.43 -18.62
C ARG A 254 13.79 -17.03 -19.16
N ALA A 255 14.78 -16.16 -19.35
CA ALA A 255 14.60 -14.83 -19.96
C ALA A 255 14.12 -14.85 -21.42
N LYS A 256 14.37 -15.96 -22.13
CA LYS A 256 14.07 -16.13 -23.56
C LYS A 256 12.84 -17.00 -23.82
N ILE A 257 12.22 -17.55 -22.76
CA ILE A 257 10.99 -18.31 -22.91
C ILE A 257 9.93 -17.38 -23.51
N PRO A 258 9.31 -17.74 -24.65
CA PRO A 258 8.28 -16.92 -25.28
C PRO A 258 7.01 -16.91 -24.44
N PHE A 259 6.16 -15.90 -24.67
CA PHE A 259 4.84 -15.81 -24.06
C PHE A 259 3.75 -15.96 -25.14
N PRO A 260 3.53 -17.18 -25.65
CA PRO A 260 2.57 -17.43 -26.73
C PRO A 260 1.13 -17.22 -26.25
N ILE A 261 0.19 -17.07 -27.20
CA ILE A 261 -1.22 -16.79 -26.93
C ILE A 261 -1.83 -17.84 -25.98
N GLU A 262 -1.47 -19.11 -26.11
CA GLU A 262 -2.01 -20.18 -25.26
C GLU A 262 -1.54 -20.06 -23.80
N LEU A 263 -0.31 -19.58 -23.58
CA LEU A 263 0.19 -19.32 -22.23
C LEU A 263 -0.43 -18.04 -21.68
N ARG A 264 -0.51 -16.99 -22.52
CA ARG A 264 -1.19 -15.74 -22.18
C ARG A 264 -2.61 -15.99 -21.70
N ASP A 265 -3.40 -16.74 -22.47
CA ASP A 265 -4.79 -17.05 -22.15
C ASP A 265 -4.94 -17.80 -20.81
N LYS A 266 -4.01 -18.71 -20.50
CA LYS A 266 -3.98 -19.41 -19.20
C LYS A 266 -3.64 -18.49 -18.04
N VAL A 267 -2.66 -17.60 -18.22
CA VAL A 267 -2.30 -16.59 -17.22
C VAL A 267 -3.47 -15.63 -17.02
N ASP A 268 -4.08 -15.16 -18.10
CA ASP A 268 -5.25 -14.29 -18.09
C ASP A 268 -6.41 -14.91 -17.29
N ASP A 269 -6.74 -16.17 -17.57
CA ASP A 269 -7.76 -16.93 -16.82
C ASP A 269 -7.42 -17.10 -15.34
N TRP A 270 -6.15 -17.32 -15.03
CA TRP A 270 -5.69 -17.40 -13.65
C TRP A 270 -5.85 -16.06 -12.93
N TYR A 271 -5.41 -14.94 -13.52
CA TYR A 271 -5.58 -13.62 -12.92
C TYR A 271 -7.06 -13.28 -12.74
N PHE A 272 -7.92 -13.57 -13.73
CA PHE A 272 -9.36 -13.38 -13.61
C PHE A 272 -9.94 -14.10 -12.39
N GLN A 273 -9.65 -15.41 -12.28
CA GLN A 273 -10.18 -16.23 -11.22
C GLN A 273 -9.64 -15.76 -9.87
N HIS A 274 -8.35 -15.46 -9.80
CA HIS A 274 -7.69 -14.95 -8.59
C HIS A 274 -8.32 -13.63 -8.11
N HIS A 275 -8.58 -12.68 -9.03
CA HIS A 275 -9.26 -11.43 -8.70
C HIS A 275 -10.71 -11.66 -8.22
N CYS A 276 -11.47 -12.51 -8.91
CA CYS A 276 -12.82 -12.86 -8.48
C CYS A 276 -12.82 -13.48 -7.07
N ASP A 277 -11.94 -14.45 -6.80
CA ASP A 277 -11.87 -15.14 -5.52
C ASP A 277 -11.45 -14.19 -4.39
N TRP A 278 -10.44 -13.34 -4.64
CA TRP A 278 -9.88 -12.47 -3.62
C TRP A 278 -10.80 -11.31 -3.25
N PHE A 279 -11.29 -10.55 -4.24
CA PHE A 279 -12.18 -9.40 -3.98
C PHE A 279 -13.58 -9.82 -3.50
N ASN A 280 -13.95 -11.09 -3.68
CA ASN A 280 -15.20 -11.67 -3.21
C ASN A 280 -15.04 -12.48 -1.90
N ALA A 281 -13.84 -12.54 -1.32
CA ALA A 281 -13.58 -13.23 -0.06
C ALA A 281 -14.18 -12.47 1.14
N SER A 282 -14.87 -13.19 2.04
CA SER A 282 -15.41 -12.61 3.28
C SER A 282 -14.32 -12.52 4.36
N PRO A 283 -14.22 -11.43 5.15
CA PRO A 283 -15.14 -10.29 5.25
C PRO A 283 -14.83 -9.11 4.31
N PHE A 284 -13.83 -9.25 3.42
CA PHE A 284 -13.39 -8.16 2.56
C PHE A 284 -14.46 -7.74 1.55
N ARG A 285 -15.20 -8.69 0.99
CA ARG A 285 -16.37 -8.45 0.13
C ARG A 285 -17.40 -7.53 0.79
N GLU A 286 -17.72 -7.75 2.06
CA GLU A 286 -18.66 -6.93 2.82
C GLU A 286 -18.17 -5.48 2.93
N ALA A 287 -16.87 -5.28 3.13
CA ALA A 287 -16.26 -3.95 3.16
C ALA A 287 -16.30 -3.31 1.76
N ASN A 288 -15.94 -4.05 0.70
CA ASN A 288 -15.98 -3.60 -0.69
C ASN A 288 -17.37 -3.14 -1.13
N ALA A 289 -18.41 -3.77 -0.61
CA ALA A 289 -19.80 -3.43 -0.93
C ALA A 289 -20.34 -2.22 -0.17
N GLN A 290 -19.64 -1.71 0.86
CA GLN A 290 -20.16 -0.68 1.77
C GLN A 290 -19.23 0.53 1.97
N ILE A 291 -17.93 0.37 1.72
CA ILE A 291 -16.92 1.41 1.93
C ILE A 291 -16.26 1.73 0.58
N PRO A 292 -16.51 2.92 0.00
CA PRO A 292 -15.91 3.31 -1.27
C PRO A 292 -14.38 3.30 -1.22
N GLN A 293 -13.76 2.73 -2.25
CA GLN A 293 -12.30 2.60 -2.34
C GLN A 293 -11.62 3.71 -3.13
N LEU A 294 -10.36 3.98 -2.79
CA LEU A 294 -9.36 4.65 -3.60
C LEU A 294 -8.04 3.86 -3.50
N ASN A 295 -7.61 3.23 -4.58
CA ASN A 295 -6.41 2.39 -4.55
C ASN A 295 -5.34 2.90 -5.53
N ILE A 296 -4.08 2.76 -5.13
CA ILE A 296 -2.96 2.60 -6.05
C ILE A 296 -2.49 1.14 -5.95
N TRP A 297 -1.85 0.62 -6.98
CA TRP A 297 -1.23 -0.70 -6.98
C TRP A 297 0.26 -0.67 -6.60
N ASP A 298 0.78 -1.83 -6.18
CA ASP A 298 2.22 -2.11 -6.01
C ASP A 298 2.65 -3.38 -6.76
N ASP A 299 3.83 -3.91 -6.46
CA ASP A 299 4.38 -5.06 -7.19
C ASP A 299 3.63 -6.35 -6.96
N HIS A 300 3.15 -6.67 -5.75
CA HIS A 300 2.38 -7.91 -5.56
C HIS A 300 1.04 -7.93 -6.31
N ASP A 301 0.48 -6.76 -6.68
CA ASP A 301 -0.66 -6.72 -7.61
C ASP A 301 -0.29 -7.31 -8.99
N ILE A 302 1.00 -7.27 -9.36
CA ILE A 302 1.57 -7.76 -10.61
C ILE A 302 2.26 -9.11 -10.38
N ILE A 303 3.44 -9.09 -9.77
CA ILE A 303 4.27 -10.19 -9.29
C ILE A 303 5.39 -9.55 -8.44
N ASP A 304 5.76 -10.20 -7.34
CA ASP A 304 6.77 -9.74 -6.39
C ASP A 304 8.02 -9.15 -7.08
N GLY A 305 8.44 -7.96 -6.62
CA GLY A 305 9.60 -7.23 -7.10
C GLY A 305 9.47 -6.65 -8.51
N PHE A 306 8.28 -6.63 -9.13
CA PHE A 306 8.09 -6.07 -10.46
C PHE A 306 8.56 -4.61 -10.51
N GLY A 307 9.50 -4.35 -11.41
CA GLY A 307 10.17 -3.06 -11.59
C GLY A 307 11.61 -3.07 -11.07
N THR A 308 11.94 -3.94 -10.12
CA THR A 308 13.23 -3.95 -9.41
C THR A 308 14.21 -5.00 -9.93
N TYR A 309 13.75 -5.94 -10.76
CA TYR A 309 14.63 -6.81 -11.53
C TYR A 309 15.49 -6.04 -12.55
N ARG A 310 16.58 -6.68 -13.01
CA ARG A 310 17.42 -6.16 -14.09
C ARG A 310 16.59 -5.88 -15.35
N ASP A 311 16.89 -4.80 -16.08
CA ASP A 311 16.16 -4.41 -17.29
C ASP A 311 16.03 -5.56 -18.32
N SER A 312 17.09 -6.33 -18.55
CA SER A 312 17.04 -7.50 -19.44
C SER A 312 16.07 -8.59 -19.00
N TRP A 313 15.77 -8.66 -17.70
CA TRP A 313 14.83 -9.61 -17.10
C TRP A 313 13.40 -9.07 -17.17
N GLN A 314 13.20 -7.79 -16.83
CA GLN A 314 11.92 -7.11 -16.95
C GLN A 314 11.38 -7.08 -18.39
N ARG A 315 12.28 -7.02 -19.37
CA ARG A 315 11.94 -7.08 -20.81
C ARG A 315 11.71 -8.49 -21.34
N ALA A 316 11.82 -9.52 -20.52
CA ALA A 316 11.52 -10.88 -20.96
C ALA A 316 10.06 -10.99 -21.42
N PRO A 317 9.75 -11.80 -22.45
CA PRO A 317 8.38 -11.94 -22.98
C PRO A 317 7.33 -12.21 -21.90
N VAL A 318 7.66 -13.07 -20.94
CA VAL A 318 6.77 -13.43 -19.82
C VAL A 318 6.53 -12.23 -18.89
N PHE A 319 7.54 -11.45 -18.51
CA PHE A 319 7.38 -10.29 -17.62
C PHE A 319 6.56 -9.18 -18.29
N MET A 320 6.84 -8.87 -19.56
CA MET A 320 6.04 -7.92 -20.32
C MET A 320 4.58 -8.37 -20.42
N GLY A 321 4.35 -9.67 -20.68
CA GLY A 321 3.02 -10.26 -20.73
C GLY A 321 2.25 -10.20 -19.41
N ILE A 322 2.92 -10.48 -18.29
CA ILE A 322 2.35 -10.34 -16.94
C ILE A 322 1.99 -8.88 -16.66
N GLY A 323 2.88 -7.93 -16.96
CA GLY A 323 2.62 -6.50 -16.74
C GLY A 323 1.37 -6.01 -17.47
N GLU A 324 1.17 -6.45 -18.72
CA GLU A 324 -0.03 -6.14 -19.51
C GLU A 324 -1.31 -6.76 -18.92
N ILE A 325 -1.25 -8.02 -18.48
CA ILE A 325 -2.39 -8.71 -17.86
C ILE A 325 -2.74 -8.06 -16.51
N ALA A 326 -1.76 -7.78 -15.66
CA ALA A 326 -1.96 -7.13 -14.37
C ALA A 326 -2.55 -5.72 -14.54
N TRP A 327 -2.07 -4.94 -15.52
CA TRP A 327 -2.65 -3.63 -15.85
C TRP A 327 -4.15 -3.73 -16.22
N LYS A 328 -4.53 -4.77 -16.99
CA LYS A 328 -5.94 -5.04 -17.35
C LYS A 328 -6.80 -5.20 -16.09
N TYR A 329 -6.36 -6.05 -15.17
CA TYR A 329 -7.15 -6.38 -13.97
C TYR A 329 -7.14 -5.26 -12.92
N MET A 330 -6.02 -4.57 -12.73
CA MET A 330 -5.98 -3.35 -11.90
C MET A 330 -6.95 -2.29 -12.44
N SER A 331 -6.94 -2.05 -13.75
CA SER A 331 -7.85 -1.08 -14.40
C SER A 331 -9.33 -1.45 -14.19
N LEU A 332 -9.67 -2.72 -14.36
CA LEU A 332 -11.04 -3.22 -14.22
C LEU A 332 -11.51 -3.24 -12.75
N PHE A 333 -10.81 -3.97 -11.88
CA PHE A 333 -11.26 -4.26 -10.51
C PHE A 333 -11.00 -3.13 -9.53
N GLN A 334 -9.89 -2.39 -9.67
CA GLN A 334 -9.51 -1.36 -8.71
C GLN A 334 -9.84 0.06 -9.19
N GLN A 335 -9.80 0.31 -10.51
CA GLN A 335 -10.04 1.66 -11.06
C GLN A 335 -11.44 1.83 -11.69
N HIS A 336 -12.15 0.74 -11.97
CA HIS A 336 -13.42 0.72 -12.71
C HIS A 336 -13.29 1.41 -14.09
N LEU A 337 -12.20 1.14 -14.78
CA LEU A 337 -11.90 1.64 -16.11
C LEU A 337 -11.91 0.48 -17.12
N PRO A 338 -12.34 0.74 -18.36
CA PRO A 338 -12.17 -0.24 -19.42
C PRO A 338 -10.65 -0.44 -19.66
N PRO A 339 -10.21 -1.64 -20.05
CA PRO A 339 -8.84 -1.83 -20.51
C PRO A 339 -8.63 -1.03 -21.80
N SER A 340 -7.40 -0.59 -22.06
CA SER A 340 -7.07 0.16 -23.29
C SER A 340 -7.33 -0.68 -24.55
N THR A 341 -7.62 -0.05 -25.69
CA THR A 341 -7.83 -0.76 -26.97
C THR A 341 -6.60 -1.58 -27.40
N THR A 342 -5.39 -1.18 -27.00
CA THR A 342 -4.16 -1.97 -27.21
C THR A 342 -4.27 -3.34 -26.56
N THR A 343 -4.81 -3.44 -25.34
CA THR A 343 -4.99 -4.69 -24.58
C THR A 343 -5.90 -5.69 -25.32
N ASN A 344 -6.86 -5.19 -26.12
CA ASN A 344 -7.83 -5.98 -26.89
C ASN A 344 -7.31 -6.47 -28.26
N GLN A 345 -6.17 -5.97 -28.74
CA GLN A 345 -5.58 -6.33 -30.03
C GLN A 345 -4.16 -6.89 -29.93
N LEU A 346 -3.73 -7.36 -28.74
CA LEU A 346 -2.39 -7.93 -28.54
C LEU A 346 -2.23 -9.28 -29.26
N THR A 347 -2.09 -9.29 -30.58
CA THR A 347 -1.17 -10.23 -31.22
C THR A 347 0.23 -9.78 -30.81
N TYR A 348 0.80 -10.45 -29.82
CA TYR A 348 2.18 -10.24 -29.41
C TYR A 348 3.09 -10.52 -30.62
N ASP A 349 3.59 -9.46 -31.25
CA ASP A 349 4.66 -9.54 -32.23
C ASP A 349 5.99 -9.25 -31.52
N PRO A 350 6.87 -10.26 -31.33
CA PRO A 350 8.18 -10.06 -30.73
C PRO A 350 9.03 -9.01 -31.45
N GLU A 351 8.79 -8.74 -32.74
CA GLU A 351 9.53 -7.76 -33.54
C GLU A 351 8.99 -6.32 -33.41
N SER A 352 7.80 -6.13 -32.84
CA SER A 352 7.25 -4.80 -32.54
C SER A 352 8.00 -4.07 -31.40
N PHE A 353 8.86 -4.79 -30.66
CA PHE A 353 9.76 -4.23 -29.67
C PHE A 353 10.91 -3.48 -30.35
N ASN A 354 10.71 -2.19 -30.60
CA ASN A 354 11.83 -1.28 -30.84
C ASN A 354 12.29 -0.73 -29.48
N PRO A 355 13.42 -1.19 -28.90
CA PRO A 355 13.89 -0.66 -27.63
C PRO A 355 14.16 0.84 -27.80
N MET A 356 13.47 1.67 -27.03
CA MET A 356 13.88 3.07 -26.89
C MET A 356 15.35 3.09 -26.43
N PRO A 357 16.25 3.80 -27.12
CA PRO A 357 17.65 3.82 -26.74
C PRO A 357 17.80 4.31 -25.29
N LEU A 358 18.47 3.51 -24.45
CA LEU A 358 18.78 3.82 -23.05
C LEU A 358 19.69 5.05 -22.86
N HIS A 359 20.07 5.72 -23.95
CA HIS A 359 20.90 6.92 -23.94
C HIS A 359 20.35 7.94 -24.93
N PRO A 360 20.37 9.25 -24.61
CA PRO A 360 20.30 10.26 -25.65
C PRO A 360 21.42 9.96 -26.67
N PRO A 361 21.17 10.10 -27.99
CA PRO A 361 22.19 9.82 -28.99
C PRO A 361 23.45 10.62 -28.65
N LYS A 362 24.58 9.91 -28.56
CA LYS A 362 25.89 10.55 -28.39
C LYS A 362 26.04 11.51 -29.57
N SER A 363 26.15 12.80 -29.29
CA SER A 363 26.56 13.77 -30.29
C SER A 363 27.98 13.40 -30.71
N ASP A 364 28.12 12.87 -31.91
CA ASP A 364 29.43 12.74 -32.54
C ASP A 364 30.01 14.16 -32.68
N HIS A 365 31.21 14.32 -32.12
CA HIS A 365 32.03 15.50 -32.34
C HIS A 365 32.37 15.59 -33.83
N GLY A 366 31.73 16.52 -34.54
CA GLY A 366 32.01 16.74 -35.95
C GLY A 366 31.42 18.03 -36.50
N VAL A 367 32.21 19.10 -36.39
CA VAL A 367 32.15 20.37 -37.15
C VAL A 367 30.97 21.31 -36.88
N ALA A 368 31.32 22.45 -36.31
CA ALA A 368 30.45 23.58 -36.05
C ALA A 368 29.95 24.24 -37.35
N GLU A 369 28.63 24.30 -37.52
CA GLU A 369 27.99 25.34 -38.33
C GLU A 369 27.01 26.13 -37.45
N LYS A 370 27.15 27.45 -37.48
CA LYS A 370 26.48 28.41 -36.60
C LYS A 370 24.98 28.43 -36.88
N ALA A 371 24.16 28.11 -35.87
CA ALA A 371 22.74 28.46 -35.84
C ALA A 371 22.56 29.91 -35.34
N PRO A 372 21.69 30.74 -35.96
CA PRO A 372 21.40 32.08 -35.49
C PRO A 372 20.35 32.10 -34.37
N ILE A 373 20.49 33.11 -33.51
CA ILE A 373 19.67 33.43 -32.34
C ILE A 373 18.26 33.87 -32.78
N PRO A 374 17.16 33.39 -32.14
CA PRO A 374 15.83 33.92 -32.39
C PRO A 374 15.49 35.05 -31.40
N THR A 375 15.23 36.24 -31.94
CA THR A 375 14.66 37.39 -31.21
C THR A 375 13.16 37.50 -31.46
N SER A 376 12.38 37.36 -30.38
CA SER A 376 11.16 38.09 -30.02
C SER A 376 10.06 38.42 -31.06
N LYS A 377 8.85 37.93 -30.69
CA LYS A 377 7.52 38.58 -30.66
C LYS A 377 6.59 38.51 -31.89
N PRO A 378 5.25 38.62 -31.65
CA PRO A 378 4.22 37.86 -32.36
C PRO A 378 3.32 38.71 -33.25
N GLU A 379 2.75 38.10 -34.30
CA GLU A 379 1.63 38.67 -35.05
C GLU A 379 0.60 37.58 -35.42
N HIS A 380 -0.67 37.84 -35.06
CA HIS A 380 -1.88 37.34 -35.71
C HIS A 380 -2.30 38.41 -36.75
N PRO A 381 -3.02 38.12 -37.86
CA PRO A 381 -4.40 37.57 -37.80
C PRO A 381 -4.92 36.74 -39.01
N ASP A 382 -6.12 36.16 -38.80
CA ASP A 382 -7.27 35.91 -39.69
C ASP A 382 -7.24 35.06 -40.99
N ALA A 383 -8.02 33.96 -40.90
CA ALA A 383 -9.12 33.49 -41.77
C ALA A 383 -9.01 33.54 -43.32
N GLN A 384 -9.22 32.39 -43.99
CA GLN A 384 -10.45 32.04 -44.74
C GLN A 384 -10.30 30.77 -45.62
N ASN A 385 -11.43 30.07 -45.73
CA ASN A 385 -11.80 28.97 -46.63
C ASN A 385 -11.23 29.02 -48.06
N GLN A 386 -10.93 27.85 -48.64
CA GLN A 386 -11.54 27.41 -49.90
C GLN A 386 -11.30 25.93 -50.25
N ASN A 387 -12.40 25.28 -50.65
CA ASN A 387 -12.51 23.92 -51.19
C ASN A 387 -11.86 23.80 -52.59
N GLY A 388 -11.35 22.60 -52.91
CA GLY A 388 -11.01 22.19 -54.26
C GLY A 388 -11.11 20.67 -54.42
N THR A 389 -12.23 20.22 -54.97
CA THR A 389 -12.55 18.83 -55.37
C THR A 389 -11.83 18.45 -56.67
N ALA A 390 -11.29 17.23 -56.74
CA ALA A 390 -11.04 16.51 -57.99
C ALA A 390 -11.21 14.99 -57.79
N GLN A 391 -12.14 14.40 -58.53
CA GLN A 391 -12.41 12.96 -58.65
C GLN A 391 -11.68 12.35 -59.86
N ASN A 392 -11.19 11.11 -59.69
CA ASN A 392 -11.06 9.99 -60.66
C ASN A 392 -9.92 9.07 -60.15
N GLY A 393 -9.98 7.73 -60.07
CA GLY A 393 -10.97 6.71 -60.38
C GLY A 393 -10.34 5.34 -60.06
N ASN A 394 -11.15 4.44 -59.47
CA ASN A 394 -11.00 2.99 -59.22
C ASN A 394 -9.64 2.26 -59.39
N ALA A 395 -9.18 1.65 -58.29
CA ALA A 395 -8.71 0.26 -58.28
C ALA A 395 -9.00 -0.36 -56.90
N THR A 396 -9.76 -1.46 -56.92
CA THR A 396 -10.26 -2.23 -55.79
C THR A 396 -9.15 -3.03 -55.10
N HIS A 397 -8.88 -2.70 -53.84
CA HIS A 397 -8.36 -3.62 -52.83
C HIS A 397 -9.05 -3.24 -51.51
N GLU A 398 -9.85 -4.15 -50.97
CA GLU A 398 -10.49 -4.00 -49.66
C GLU A 398 -9.40 -3.79 -48.60
N THR A 399 -9.25 -2.54 -48.22
CA THR A 399 -8.41 -2.11 -47.09
C THR A 399 -9.29 -2.28 -45.85
N PRO A 400 -8.81 -2.94 -44.76
CA PRO A 400 -9.55 -2.92 -43.51
C PRO A 400 -9.74 -1.45 -43.15
N GLN A 401 -10.99 -1.03 -42.93
CA GLN A 401 -11.28 0.29 -42.39
C GLN A 401 -10.45 0.47 -41.13
N ARG A 402 -9.37 1.25 -41.26
CA ARG A 402 -8.70 1.88 -40.14
C ARG A 402 -9.77 2.79 -39.55
N SER A 403 -10.37 2.39 -38.44
CA SER A 403 -11.27 3.25 -37.69
C SER A 403 -10.46 4.51 -37.37
N GLU A 404 -10.77 5.59 -38.05
CA GLU A 404 -10.43 6.93 -37.59
C GLU A 404 -10.85 7.02 -36.13
N GLY A 405 -9.98 7.57 -35.28
CA GLY A 405 -10.10 7.52 -33.83
C GLY A 405 -11.49 7.94 -33.35
N THR A 406 -12.27 6.96 -32.91
CA THR A 406 -13.54 7.19 -32.22
C THR A 406 -13.43 6.62 -30.82
N GLY A 407 -13.24 7.49 -29.83
CA GLY A 407 -13.79 7.27 -28.48
C GLY A 407 -12.83 7.16 -27.29
N GLU A 408 -11.52 6.89 -27.44
CA GLU A 408 -10.63 6.74 -26.27
C GLU A 408 -10.32 8.06 -25.53
N GLU A 409 -10.54 9.21 -26.19
CA GLU A 409 -10.38 10.55 -25.59
C GLU A 409 -11.61 11.01 -24.79
N SER A 410 -12.70 10.22 -24.74
CA SER A 410 -13.93 10.57 -24.03
C SER A 410 -13.77 10.42 -22.50
N GLU A 411 -13.06 11.41 -21.94
CA GLU A 411 -12.93 11.86 -20.55
C GLU A 411 -12.83 10.78 -19.47
N LEU A 412 -11.60 10.37 -19.15
CA LEU A 412 -11.28 9.86 -17.81
C LEU A 412 -11.87 10.80 -16.75
N ASP A 413 -12.36 10.24 -15.64
CA ASP A 413 -12.86 11.06 -14.53
C ASP A 413 -11.79 12.11 -14.15
N PRO A 414 -12.17 13.38 -13.89
CA PRO A 414 -11.23 14.46 -13.60
C PRO A 414 -10.32 14.22 -12.38
N SER A 415 -10.64 13.25 -11.53
CA SER A 415 -9.76 12.81 -10.44
C SER A 415 -8.46 12.17 -10.93
N TYR A 416 -8.39 11.65 -12.15
CA TYR A 416 -7.16 11.04 -12.66
C TYR A 416 -6.12 12.08 -13.10
N VAL A 417 -4.85 11.75 -12.87
CA VAL A 417 -3.67 12.42 -13.41
C VAL A 417 -2.89 11.40 -14.21
N ARG A 418 -3.09 11.43 -15.53
CA ARG A 418 -2.42 10.52 -16.46
C ARG A 418 -0.96 10.92 -16.61
N HIS A 419 -0.06 9.93 -16.57
CA HIS A 419 1.37 10.20 -16.75
C HIS A 419 1.67 10.70 -18.17
N PRO A 420 2.68 11.57 -18.33
CA PRO A 420 3.02 12.09 -19.66
C PRO A 420 3.60 11.03 -20.59
N GLN A 421 4.32 10.03 -20.04
CA GLN A 421 4.97 8.95 -20.78
C GLN A 421 4.35 7.59 -20.44
N GLN A 422 4.54 6.63 -21.34
CA GLN A 422 4.26 5.22 -21.05
C GLN A 422 5.37 4.62 -20.18
N GLY A 423 5.02 3.62 -19.38
CA GLY A 423 5.96 2.85 -18.59
C GLY A 423 6.95 2.04 -19.45
N PRO A 424 8.14 1.71 -18.91
CA PRO A 424 9.17 0.98 -19.64
C PRO A 424 8.87 -0.52 -19.79
N TYR A 425 8.05 -1.07 -18.88
CA TYR A 425 7.70 -2.50 -18.80
C TYR A 425 6.18 -2.74 -18.83
N ILE A 426 5.39 -1.76 -18.41
CA ILE A 426 3.94 -1.70 -18.59
C ILE A 426 3.72 -0.65 -19.68
N GLN A 427 3.31 -1.06 -20.88
CA GLN A 427 3.27 -0.16 -22.05
C GLN A 427 2.03 0.74 -22.06
N HIS A 428 1.60 1.16 -20.88
CA HIS A 428 0.50 2.08 -20.62
C HIS A 428 1.02 3.32 -19.92
N ARG A 429 0.23 4.39 -19.95
CA ARG A 429 0.50 5.58 -19.14
C ARG A 429 -0.05 5.35 -17.75
N GLY A 430 0.77 5.60 -16.73
CA GLY A 430 0.35 5.47 -15.34
C GLY A 430 -0.82 6.37 -15.00
N LEU A 431 -1.59 5.96 -14.01
CA LEU A 431 -2.83 6.63 -13.59
C LEU A 431 -2.75 6.98 -12.11
N SER A 432 -2.17 8.14 -11.82
CA SER A 432 -2.24 8.74 -10.48
C SER A 432 -3.63 9.33 -10.21
N ILE A 433 -3.99 9.52 -8.94
CA ILE A 433 -5.31 10.00 -8.52
C ILE A 433 -5.14 11.27 -7.68
N CYS A 434 -5.92 12.31 -7.96
CA CYS A 434 -5.98 13.56 -7.20
C CYS A 434 -7.44 13.97 -6.96
N THR A 435 -7.88 13.95 -5.70
CA THR A 435 -9.28 14.22 -5.36
C THR A 435 -9.44 14.81 -3.96
N SER A 436 -10.55 15.50 -3.71
CA SER A 436 -10.88 16.02 -2.37
C SER A 436 -11.44 14.89 -1.49
N LEU A 437 -11.01 14.86 -0.22
CA LEU A 437 -11.56 13.98 0.82
C LEU A 437 -12.35 14.81 1.84
N GLY A 438 -13.22 15.68 1.31
CA GLY A 438 -14.04 16.59 2.10
C GLY A 438 -13.33 17.90 2.44
N GLU A 439 -13.86 18.61 3.42
CA GLU A 439 -13.38 19.96 3.75
C GLU A 439 -11.91 19.96 4.16
N GLY A 440 -11.11 20.77 3.47
CA GLY A 440 -9.72 21.05 3.84
C GLY A 440 -8.70 19.93 3.59
N VAL A 441 -9.08 18.80 2.99
CA VAL A 441 -8.15 17.68 2.71
C VAL A 441 -8.13 17.34 1.23
N LEU A 442 -6.95 17.47 0.60
CA LEU A 442 -6.69 16.99 -0.76
C LEU A 442 -5.90 15.68 -0.69
N PHE A 443 -6.29 14.68 -1.46
CA PHE A 443 -5.57 13.42 -1.61
C PHE A 443 -4.85 13.37 -2.95
N TYR A 444 -3.63 12.82 -2.94
CA TYR A 444 -2.88 12.48 -4.14
C TYR A 444 -2.29 11.06 -3.99
N GLY A 445 -2.75 10.10 -4.79
CA GLY A 445 -2.14 8.78 -4.92
C GLY A 445 -1.24 8.71 -6.13
N LEU A 446 0.06 8.51 -5.91
CA LEU A 446 1.05 8.44 -6.97
C LEU A 446 1.24 7.00 -7.44
N ASP A 447 0.94 6.74 -8.71
CA ASP A 447 1.28 5.48 -9.37
C ASP A 447 2.80 5.40 -9.54
N CYS A 448 3.46 4.65 -8.66
CA CYS A 448 4.91 4.48 -8.74
C CYS A 448 5.30 3.28 -9.61
N ARG A 449 4.36 2.37 -9.88
CA ARG A 449 4.67 1.03 -10.39
C ARG A 449 4.71 1.00 -11.91
N THR A 450 3.91 1.84 -12.59
CA THR A 450 3.96 1.97 -14.06
C THR A 450 5.31 2.49 -14.56
N ASP A 451 5.88 3.48 -13.87
CA ASP A 451 7.17 4.11 -14.26
C ASP A 451 8.40 3.35 -13.75
N ARG A 452 8.19 2.36 -12.86
CA ARG A 452 9.24 1.76 -12.03
C ARG A 452 10.34 1.09 -12.85
N THR A 453 11.58 1.35 -12.45
CA THR A 453 12.75 0.58 -12.83
C THR A 453 13.65 0.38 -11.61
N ARG A 454 14.59 -0.58 -11.69
CA ARG A 454 15.61 -0.82 -10.66
C ARG A 454 16.41 0.43 -10.25
N HIS A 455 16.42 1.48 -11.07
CA HIS A 455 17.20 2.69 -10.82
C HIS A 455 16.35 3.96 -10.68
N ARG A 456 15.03 3.86 -10.75
CA ARG A 456 14.12 5.00 -10.79
C ARG A 456 12.72 4.62 -10.32
N ILE A 457 12.12 5.45 -9.49
CA ILE A 457 10.74 5.27 -9.04
C ILE A 457 9.76 5.82 -10.08
N CYS A 458 9.83 7.12 -10.39
CA CYS A 458 9.00 7.77 -11.40
C CYS A 458 9.83 8.62 -12.37
N TYR A 459 9.28 8.91 -13.54
CA TYR A 459 9.89 9.89 -14.44
C TYR A 459 9.78 11.33 -13.89
N ALA A 460 10.71 12.20 -14.29
CA ALA A 460 10.74 13.60 -13.83
C ALA A 460 9.49 14.38 -14.26
N ASP A 461 8.93 14.07 -15.43
CA ASP A 461 7.70 14.66 -15.95
C ASP A 461 6.44 14.08 -15.28
N THR A 462 6.46 12.84 -14.80
CA THR A 462 5.43 12.30 -13.88
C THR A 462 5.37 13.13 -12.61
N TYR A 463 6.51 13.41 -11.97
CA TYR A 463 6.56 14.35 -10.85
C TYR A 463 6.09 15.75 -11.24
N GLN A 464 6.46 16.23 -12.43
CA GLN A 464 6.00 17.53 -12.88
C GLN A 464 4.48 17.58 -13.01
N ALA A 465 3.84 16.57 -13.60
CA ALA A 465 2.39 16.46 -13.69
C ALA A 465 1.72 16.41 -12.31
N MET A 466 2.31 15.69 -11.35
CA MET A 466 1.88 15.69 -9.95
C MET A 466 1.90 17.10 -9.36
N PHE A 467 3.03 17.80 -9.44
CA PHE A 467 3.16 19.13 -8.85
C PHE A 467 2.35 20.19 -9.58
N ASP A 468 2.19 20.13 -10.90
CA ASP A 468 1.29 21.01 -11.66
C ASP A 468 -0.16 20.85 -11.18
N ARG A 469 -0.58 19.60 -10.92
CA ARG A 469 -1.90 19.31 -10.35
C ARG A 469 -2.04 19.83 -8.92
N LEU A 470 -1.06 19.57 -8.06
CA LEU A 470 -1.07 20.06 -6.68
C LEU A 470 -1.03 21.58 -6.61
N ASP A 471 -0.26 22.26 -7.47
CA ASP A 471 -0.21 23.71 -7.52
C ASP A 471 -1.54 24.33 -7.95
N LYS A 472 -2.31 23.63 -8.78
CA LYS A 472 -3.66 24.01 -9.19
C LYS A 472 -4.68 23.77 -8.08
N ASP A 473 -4.69 22.59 -7.47
CA ASP A 473 -5.80 22.12 -6.63
C ASP A 473 -5.58 22.40 -5.12
N VAL A 474 -4.34 22.65 -4.69
CA VAL A 474 -4.06 23.14 -3.33
C VAL A 474 -4.36 24.64 -3.28
N ILE A 475 -5.48 24.98 -2.66
CA ILE A 475 -5.95 26.36 -2.52
C ILE A 475 -5.51 26.91 -1.15
N PRO A 476 -4.57 27.87 -1.10
CA PRO A 476 -4.08 28.43 0.16
C PRO A 476 -5.22 28.94 1.04
N GLY A 477 -5.19 28.57 2.31
CA GLY A 477 -6.21 28.94 3.28
C GLY A 477 -7.49 28.09 3.25
N LYS A 478 -7.81 27.40 2.15
CA LYS A 478 -8.88 26.40 2.10
C LYS A 478 -8.34 24.99 2.35
N THR A 479 -7.39 24.55 1.55
CA THR A 479 -6.70 23.26 1.73
C THR A 479 -5.77 23.35 2.95
N LYS A 480 -6.00 22.50 3.95
CA LYS A 480 -5.23 22.45 5.19
C LYS A 480 -4.21 21.32 5.17
N HIS A 481 -4.58 20.20 4.56
CA HIS A 481 -3.76 19.00 4.44
C HIS A 481 -3.72 18.48 3.01
N VAL A 482 -2.55 17.98 2.60
CA VAL A 482 -2.39 17.06 1.48
C VAL A 482 -2.03 15.70 2.04
N LEU A 483 -2.83 14.68 1.71
CA LEU A 483 -2.51 13.27 1.94
C LEU A 483 -1.86 12.71 0.67
N LEU A 484 -0.57 12.42 0.71
CA LEU A 484 0.16 11.77 -0.37
C LEU A 484 0.24 10.26 -0.09
N LEU A 485 -0.22 9.44 -1.01
CA LEU A 485 -0.10 7.99 -0.93
C LEU A 485 1.04 7.48 -1.83
N LEU A 486 1.93 6.69 -1.23
CA LEU A 486 3.04 5.99 -1.89
C LEU A 486 2.97 4.51 -1.50
N GLY A 487 3.24 3.59 -2.42
CA GLY A 487 3.22 2.14 -2.11
C GLY A 487 4.20 1.78 -0.98
N VAL A 488 5.44 2.23 -1.16
CA VAL A 488 6.56 1.91 -0.27
C VAL A 488 6.91 3.08 0.68
N PRO A 489 7.35 2.83 1.93
CA PRO A 489 7.65 3.88 2.90
C PRO A 489 8.82 4.80 2.52
N ILE A 490 8.59 6.10 2.61
CA ILE A 490 9.61 7.11 2.27
C ILE A 490 10.45 7.55 3.47
N ALA A 491 9.89 7.50 4.69
CA ALA A 491 10.59 7.84 5.93
C ALA A 491 10.80 6.61 6.83
N TYR A 492 11.73 5.75 6.43
CA TYR A 492 11.98 4.46 7.08
C TYR A 492 13.49 4.21 7.34
N PRO A 493 13.88 3.38 8.34
CA PRO A 493 15.29 3.13 8.63
C PRO A 493 16.05 2.58 7.44
N ARG A 494 17.28 3.05 7.26
CA ARG A 494 18.15 2.59 6.16
C ARG A 494 18.69 1.20 6.48
N LEU A 495 18.37 0.24 5.63
CA LEU A 495 18.76 -1.16 5.79
C LEU A 495 20.02 -1.54 4.98
N VAL A 496 20.81 -0.58 4.49
CA VAL A 496 22.05 -0.77 3.68
C VAL A 496 23.04 -1.81 4.24
N TRP A 497 22.98 -2.12 5.55
CA TRP A 497 23.81 -3.15 6.18
C TRP A 497 23.30 -4.59 5.96
N ALA A 498 22.01 -4.81 5.66
CA ALA A 498 21.42 -6.12 5.47
C ALA A 498 22.04 -6.82 4.25
N GLU A 499 22.21 -6.10 3.13
CA GLU A 499 23.03 -6.51 1.98
C GLU A 499 24.45 -6.92 2.40
N THR A 500 25.10 -6.15 3.27
CA THR A 500 26.48 -6.40 3.72
C THR A 500 26.59 -7.64 4.62
N LEU A 501 25.62 -7.87 5.52
CA LEU A 501 25.57 -9.05 6.37
C LEU A 501 25.29 -10.31 5.54
N MET A 502 24.40 -10.21 4.55
CA MET A 502 24.01 -11.31 3.67
C MET A 502 25.02 -11.61 2.57
N THR A 503 25.84 -10.65 2.15
CA THR A 503 26.96 -10.89 1.20
C THR A 503 28.28 -11.21 1.92
N SER A 504 28.29 -11.22 3.26
CA SER A 504 29.51 -11.50 4.02
C SER A 504 30.05 -12.92 3.76
N ARG A 505 31.36 -13.01 3.56
CA ARG A 505 32.11 -14.28 3.37
C ARG A 505 31.99 -15.24 4.56
N VAL A 506 31.49 -14.78 5.71
CA VAL A 506 31.24 -15.57 6.92
C VAL A 506 29.95 -16.39 6.82
N MET A 507 28.97 -15.97 6.02
CA MET A 507 27.71 -16.70 5.79
C MET A 507 27.79 -17.69 4.62
N ALA A 508 28.84 -17.61 3.78
CA ALA A 508 29.06 -18.52 2.66
C ALA A 508 29.21 -20.00 3.09
N PRO A 509 29.94 -20.36 4.17
CA PRO A 509 30.01 -21.73 4.67
C PRO A 509 28.65 -22.28 5.15
N LEU A 510 27.83 -21.44 5.79
CA LEU A 510 26.50 -21.81 6.28
C LEU A 510 25.52 -22.06 5.12
N ARG A 511 25.55 -21.22 4.08
CA ARG A 511 24.77 -21.43 2.85
C ARG A 511 25.21 -22.70 2.11
N LEU A 512 26.51 -22.96 2.08
CA LEU A 512 27.06 -24.15 1.43
C LEU A 512 26.70 -25.42 2.21
N LEU A 513 26.76 -25.41 3.55
CA LEU A 513 26.32 -26.53 4.39
C LEU A 513 24.83 -26.84 4.24
N ASN A 514 23.97 -25.80 4.18
CA ASN A 514 22.53 -26.00 3.99
C ASN A 514 22.22 -26.62 2.62
N LYS A 515 22.92 -26.16 1.57
CA LYS A 515 22.80 -26.69 0.20
C LYS A 515 23.40 -28.08 0.00
N MET A 516 24.41 -28.46 0.80
CA MET A 516 25.15 -29.71 0.62
C MET A 516 24.63 -30.88 1.46
N PHE A 517 24.09 -30.64 2.65
CA PHE A 517 23.84 -31.74 3.59
C PHE A 517 22.36 -31.96 3.94
N GLY A 518 21.45 -31.01 3.76
CA GLY A 518 20.03 -31.22 4.09
C GLY A 518 19.74 -31.56 5.57
N ILE A 519 20.74 -31.47 6.46
CA ILE A 519 20.65 -31.82 7.90
C ILE A 519 20.05 -30.65 8.70
N MET A 520 19.00 -30.04 8.17
CA MET A 520 18.21 -29.03 8.88
C MET A 520 16.76 -28.97 8.38
N SER A 521 16.25 -30.07 7.81
CA SER A 521 14.90 -30.21 7.24
C SER A 521 13.74 -30.01 8.25
N GLY A 522 14.02 -29.90 9.55
CA GLY A 522 12.99 -29.71 10.60
C GLY A 522 13.09 -28.43 11.43
N LEU A 523 14.06 -27.54 11.16
CA LEU A 523 14.22 -26.29 11.93
C LEU A 523 14.29 -25.01 11.08
N PHE A 524 14.37 -25.11 9.74
CA PHE A 524 14.45 -23.96 8.84
C PHE A 524 13.81 -24.21 7.47
N ASN A 525 12.73 -24.98 7.40
CA ASN A 525 12.02 -25.25 6.15
C ASN A 525 10.84 -24.31 5.85
N ASP A 526 10.63 -23.27 6.68
CA ASP A 526 9.63 -22.20 6.45
C ASP A 526 10.27 -20.81 6.59
N PHE A 527 11.39 -20.55 5.91
CA PHE A 527 12.02 -19.24 5.96
C PHE A 527 12.48 -18.76 4.58
N ASP A 528 11.51 -18.60 3.67
CA ASP A 528 11.66 -17.87 2.41
C ASP A 528 11.72 -16.34 2.59
N GLY A 529 11.38 -15.82 3.78
CA GLY A 529 11.50 -14.38 4.14
C GLY A 529 12.92 -13.79 4.21
N LYS A 530 13.93 -14.47 3.64
CA LYS A 530 15.30 -13.94 3.45
C LYS A 530 15.56 -13.39 2.06
N ILE A 531 14.69 -13.70 1.09
CA ILE A 531 14.77 -13.17 -0.27
C ILE A 531 13.94 -11.88 -0.36
N GLU A 532 12.74 -11.86 0.25
CA GLU A 532 11.89 -10.66 0.39
C GLU A 532 12.64 -9.48 1.02
N LEU A 533 13.22 -9.64 2.22
CA LEU A 533 13.95 -8.54 2.90
C LEU A 533 15.17 -7.96 2.13
N LEU A 534 15.71 -8.70 1.14
CA LEU A 534 16.82 -8.26 0.28
C LEU A 534 16.33 -7.52 -0.96
N ASP A 535 15.25 -7.99 -1.58
CA ASP A 535 14.66 -7.35 -2.76
C ASP A 535 13.86 -6.09 -2.34
N ASP A 536 13.21 -6.10 -1.16
CA ASP A 536 12.61 -4.91 -0.50
C ASP A 536 13.63 -3.77 -0.33
N LEU A 537 14.90 -4.12 -0.10
CA LEU A 537 15.95 -3.14 0.18
C LEU A 537 16.35 -2.32 -1.05
N GLU A 538 16.30 -2.91 -2.26
CA GLU A 538 16.47 -2.17 -3.51
C GLU A 538 15.17 -1.45 -3.91
N ASP A 539 13.99 -1.95 -3.53
CA ASP A 539 12.70 -1.33 -3.84
C ASP A 539 12.38 -0.09 -2.98
N HIS A 540 13.01 0.01 -1.80
CA HIS A 540 12.79 1.12 -0.88
C HIS A 540 13.33 2.47 -1.37
N TRP A 541 12.57 3.53 -1.06
CA TRP A 541 13.02 4.93 -1.22
C TRP A 541 14.37 5.22 -0.53
N ALA A 542 14.66 4.51 0.57
CA ALA A 542 15.87 4.66 1.35
C ALA A 542 17.12 4.01 0.70
N ALA A 543 16.95 3.25 -0.38
CA ALA A 543 18.03 2.63 -1.13
C ALA A 543 18.99 3.68 -1.70
N ALA A 544 20.26 3.29 -1.87
CA ALA A 544 21.30 4.20 -2.35
C ALA A 544 20.98 4.79 -3.73
N VAL A 545 20.39 3.98 -4.63
CA VAL A 545 20.03 4.36 -6.00
C VAL A 545 18.88 5.37 -6.06
N HIS A 546 17.91 5.28 -5.14
CA HIS A 546 16.71 6.14 -5.12
C HIS A 546 16.87 7.40 -4.27
N LYS A 547 17.93 7.48 -3.47
CA LYS A 547 18.12 8.57 -2.50
C LYS A 547 18.07 9.98 -3.12
N ALA A 548 18.61 10.17 -4.32
CA ALA A 548 18.59 11.48 -4.99
C ALA A 548 17.16 11.88 -5.37
N GLU A 549 16.42 10.96 -5.98
CA GLU A 549 15.01 11.12 -6.36
C GLU A 549 14.12 11.34 -5.13
N ARG A 550 14.25 10.50 -4.10
CA ARG A 550 13.61 10.65 -2.79
C ARG A 550 13.81 12.05 -2.22
N ASN A 551 15.07 12.48 -2.11
CA ASN A 551 15.39 13.76 -1.49
C ASN A 551 14.79 14.92 -2.29
N HIS A 552 14.80 14.83 -3.63
CA HIS A 552 14.19 15.82 -4.49
C HIS A 552 12.68 15.92 -4.28
N LEU A 553 11.97 14.78 -4.24
CA LEU A 553 10.52 14.73 -3.96
C LEU A 553 10.21 15.36 -2.60
N VAL A 554 10.90 14.94 -1.54
CA VAL A 554 10.70 15.47 -0.17
C VAL A 554 10.94 16.98 -0.13
N GLN A 555 11.98 17.50 -0.79
CA GLN A 555 12.26 18.94 -0.83
C GLN A 555 11.23 19.75 -1.63
N ARG A 556 10.70 19.18 -2.72
CA ARG A 556 9.59 19.81 -3.46
C ARG A 556 8.30 19.83 -2.64
N LEU A 557 7.99 18.77 -1.89
CA LEU A 557 6.86 18.74 -0.96
C LEU A 557 7.01 19.77 0.17
N GLN A 558 8.21 19.93 0.73
CA GLN A 558 8.47 20.99 1.71
C GLN A 558 8.27 22.38 1.09
N THR A 559 8.69 22.57 -0.17
CA THR A 559 8.47 23.83 -0.90
C THR A 559 6.99 24.10 -1.07
N LEU A 560 6.20 23.11 -1.51
CA LEU A 560 4.75 23.20 -1.61
C LEU A 560 4.11 23.55 -0.26
N GLY A 561 4.50 22.86 0.81
CA GLY A 561 4.03 23.14 2.18
C GLY A 561 4.32 24.58 2.60
N TYR A 562 5.51 25.09 2.29
CA TYR A 562 5.89 26.47 2.57
C TYR A 562 5.13 27.51 1.74
N THR A 563 5.02 27.31 0.41
CA THR A 563 4.44 28.27 -0.52
C THR A 563 2.92 28.32 -0.43
N LYS A 564 2.26 27.16 -0.25
CA LYS A 564 0.80 27.03 -0.18
C LYS A 564 0.25 27.04 1.23
N LYS A 565 1.12 27.03 2.26
CA LYS A 565 0.74 26.97 3.69
C LYS A 565 -0.10 25.73 4.02
N VAL A 566 0.32 24.58 3.49
CA VAL A 566 -0.38 23.30 3.63
C VAL A 566 0.47 22.29 4.39
N ARG A 567 -0.16 21.45 5.22
CA ARG A 567 0.52 20.32 5.88
C ARG A 567 0.56 19.12 4.93
N ILE A 568 1.73 18.50 4.79
CA ILE A 568 1.87 17.24 4.03
C ILE A 568 1.91 16.07 5.01
N THR A 569 1.04 15.08 4.77
CA THR A 569 1.06 13.78 5.43
C THR A 569 1.18 12.71 4.36
N ILE A 570 2.01 11.70 4.60
CA ILE A 570 2.33 10.64 3.66
C ILE A 570 1.78 9.32 4.21
N LEU A 571 1.07 8.56 3.39
CA LEU A 571 0.59 7.22 3.70
C LEU A 571 1.43 6.21 2.90
N SER A 572 1.84 5.11 3.52
CA SER A 572 2.60 4.05 2.85
C SER A 572 2.43 2.67 3.51
N GLY A 573 2.70 1.61 2.73
CA GLY A 573 2.51 0.21 3.09
C GLY A 573 3.77 -0.64 2.95
N ASP A 574 3.61 -1.85 2.40
CA ASP A 574 4.65 -2.79 1.93
C ASP A 574 5.49 -3.49 3.02
N VAL A 575 5.99 -2.80 4.04
CA VAL A 575 7.00 -3.34 4.98
C VAL A 575 6.48 -4.25 6.11
N HIS A 576 5.20 -4.63 6.07
CA HIS A 576 4.47 -5.46 7.06
C HIS A 576 4.74 -5.09 8.53
N LEU A 577 5.01 -3.80 8.82
CA LEU A 577 5.40 -3.33 10.14
C LEU A 577 4.74 -1.99 10.46
N ALA A 578 4.08 -1.89 11.62
CA ALA A 578 3.51 -0.63 12.07
C ALA A 578 4.63 0.33 12.49
N ALA A 579 4.68 1.52 11.89
CA ALA A 579 5.63 2.55 12.26
C ALA A 579 5.14 3.95 11.86
N ILE A 580 5.71 4.98 12.48
CA ILE A 580 5.48 6.37 12.06
C ILE A 580 6.83 7.02 11.78
N GLY A 581 7.10 7.28 10.50
CA GLY A 581 8.25 8.06 10.07
C GLY A 581 7.93 9.56 10.07
N ARG A 582 8.96 10.40 10.14
CA ARG A 582 8.80 11.84 9.93
C ARG A 582 10.03 12.53 9.38
N PHE A 583 9.79 13.68 8.76
CA PHE A 583 10.75 14.73 8.49
C PHE A 583 10.43 15.94 9.36
N PHE A 584 11.43 16.72 9.77
CA PHE A 584 11.23 17.92 10.59
C PHE A 584 12.45 18.83 10.55
N THR A 585 12.25 20.12 10.88
CA THR A 585 13.35 21.06 11.08
C THR A 585 14.16 20.66 12.32
N LYS A 586 15.49 20.63 12.20
CA LYS A 586 16.40 20.26 13.31
C LYS A 586 16.13 21.10 14.57
N ALA A 587 16.15 20.44 15.73
CA ALA A 587 15.84 21.02 17.04
C ALA A 587 16.53 22.36 17.34
N LYS A 588 17.79 22.52 16.90
CA LYS A 588 18.58 23.75 17.07
C LYS A 588 17.93 25.03 16.52
N PHE A 589 16.95 24.92 15.62
CA PHE A 589 16.23 26.06 15.07
C PHE A 589 14.96 26.43 15.86
N ASN A 590 14.56 25.60 16.84
CA ASN A 590 13.44 25.86 17.76
C ASN A 590 12.13 26.30 17.06
N ILE A 591 11.76 25.57 15.99
CA ILE A 591 10.50 25.82 15.26
C ILE A 591 9.45 24.84 15.79
N ALA A 592 8.30 25.39 16.21
CA ALA A 592 7.16 24.58 16.63
C ALA A 592 6.52 23.85 15.44
N GLN A 593 5.96 22.66 15.65
CA GLN A 593 5.50 21.78 14.57
C GLN A 593 4.44 22.44 13.70
N GLU A 594 3.51 23.16 14.31
CA GLU A 594 2.44 23.92 13.66
C GLU A 594 2.97 25.04 12.76
N LYS A 595 4.22 25.48 12.94
CA LYS A 595 4.91 26.48 12.09
C LYS A 595 5.94 25.86 11.15
N ASP A 596 6.25 24.59 11.33
CA ASP A 596 7.30 23.90 10.60
C ASP A 596 6.77 23.26 9.31
N HIS A 597 6.93 23.92 8.16
CA HIS A 597 6.60 23.35 6.85
C HIS A 597 7.41 22.09 6.49
N ARG A 598 8.53 21.84 7.18
CA ARG A 598 9.33 20.61 6.99
C ARG A 598 8.83 19.44 7.82
N TYR A 599 7.94 19.71 8.79
CA TYR A 599 7.27 18.67 9.54
C TYR A 599 6.30 17.91 8.63
N MET A 600 6.69 16.70 8.23
CA MET A 600 5.89 15.82 7.40
C MET A 600 5.90 14.44 8.02
N VAL A 601 4.73 13.87 8.23
CA VAL A 601 4.58 12.55 8.87
C VAL A 601 4.34 11.52 7.78
N ASN A 602 5.01 10.38 7.87
CA ASN A 602 4.75 9.20 7.07
C ASN A 602 4.11 8.13 7.96
N VAL A 603 2.81 7.92 7.80
CA VAL A 603 2.06 6.85 8.46
C VAL A 603 2.32 5.55 7.70
N ILE A 604 2.89 4.57 8.38
CA ILE A 604 3.24 3.27 7.79
C ILE A 604 2.29 2.23 8.38
N SER A 605 1.34 1.78 7.58
CA SER A 605 0.47 0.64 7.94
C SER A 605 1.24 -0.65 7.73
N SER A 606 1.06 -1.61 8.62
CA SER A 606 1.44 -3.00 8.34
C SER A 606 0.42 -3.63 7.39
N ALA A 607 0.69 -4.87 6.99
CA ALA A 607 -0.28 -5.71 6.32
C ALA A 607 -1.55 -5.88 7.15
N ILE A 608 -2.69 -5.69 6.50
CA ILE A 608 -3.98 -5.96 7.13
C ILE A 608 -4.27 -7.47 7.19
N THR A 609 -3.69 -8.26 6.28
CA THR A 609 -3.86 -9.71 6.23
C THR A 609 -2.58 -10.49 6.55
N ASN A 610 -1.45 -10.13 5.92
CA ASN A 610 -0.24 -10.94 5.95
C ASN A 610 0.33 -11.08 7.36
N ALA A 611 1.08 -12.16 7.61
CA ALA A 611 1.74 -12.35 8.90
C ALA A 611 2.80 -11.24 9.11
N PRO A 612 2.91 -10.66 10.31
CA PRO A 612 3.93 -9.66 10.60
C PRO A 612 5.33 -10.31 10.61
N PRO A 613 6.40 -9.53 10.39
CA PRO A 613 7.76 -10.02 10.50
C PRO A 613 8.09 -10.37 11.96
N PRO A 614 9.12 -11.21 12.21
CA PRO A 614 9.52 -11.55 13.57
C PRO A 614 9.95 -10.34 14.40
N ASP A 615 9.70 -10.37 15.72
CA ASP A 615 10.09 -9.32 16.68
C ASP A 615 11.56 -8.90 16.55
N ALA A 616 12.47 -9.87 16.33
CA ALA A 616 13.89 -9.60 16.17
C ALA A 616 14.20 -8.66 14.99
N VAL A 617 13.43 -8.73 13.89
CA VAL A 617 13.57 -7.83 12.74
C VAL A 617 13.14 -6.41 13.13
N ALA A 618 12.00 -6.29 13.82
CA ALA A 618 11.50 -5.01 14.33
C ALA A 618 12.50 -4.36 15.32
N ASP A 619 13.12 -5.15 16.20
CA ASP A 619 14.10 -4.67 17.19
C ASP A 619 15.39 -4.17 16.54
N VAL A 620 15.84 -4.85 15.48
CA VAL A 620 16.97 -4.41 14.67
C VAL A 620 16.63 -3.08 13.98
N LEU A 621 15.45 -2.94 13.39
CA LEU A 621 14.99 -1.70 12.78
C LEU A 621 14.96 -0.54 13.78
N ASN A 622 14.41 -0.76 14.97
CA ASN A 622 14.40 0.21 16.06
C ASN A 622 15.82 0.59 16.50
N THR A 623 16.75 -0.36 16.60
CA THR A 623 18.16 -0.09 16.90
C THR A 623 18.85 0.77 15.82
N ARG A 624 18.32 0.73 14.59
CA ARG A 624 18.76 1.59 13.47
C ARG A 624 17.97 2.89 13.36
N ASN A 625 16.95 3.12 14.18
CA ASN A 625 16.28 4.41 14.28
C ASN A 625 17.23 5.45 14.89
N LYS A 626 18.03 6.09 14.03
CA LYS A 626 18.93 7.18 14.39
C LYS A 626 18.40 8.46 13.80
N LEU A 627 18.74 9.58 14.43
CA LEU A 627 18.48 10.89 13.85
C LEU A 627 19.32 11.08 12.58
N HIS A 628 18.68 10.92 11.42
CA HIS A 628 19.30 11.10 10.11
C HIS A 628 19.09 12.52 9.60
N ARG A 629 19.95 12.94 8.67
CA ARG A 629 19.92 14.27 8.05
C ARG A 629 19.55 14.10 6.59
N LEU A 630 18.43 14.70 6.20
CA LEU A 630 18.06 14.85 4.80
C LEU A 630 18.94 15.93 4.15
N ASP A 631 19.04 17.10 4.81
CA ASP A 631 19.86 18.24 4.37
C ASP A 631 20.40 19.06 5.58
N HIS A 632 20.83 20.32 5.35
CA HIS A 632 21.36 21.21 6.39
C HIS A 632 20.33 21.61 7.46
N HIS A 633 19.05 21.67 7.12
CA HIS A 633 17.93 22.12 7.96
C HIS A 633 17.02 20.99 8.44
N THR A 634 16.88 19.93 7.63
CA THR A 634 15.91 18.86 7.82
C THR A 634 16.56 17.62 8.45
N ALA A 635 15.89 17.05 9.46
CA ALA A 635 16.19 15.74 10.02
C ALA A 635 15.03 14.76 9.78
N GLU A 636 15.32 13.46 9.93
CA GLU A 636 14.36 12.37 9.77
C GLU A 636 14.60 11.28 10.83
N ASN A 637 13.53 10.70 11.37
CA ASN A 637 13.55 9.51 12.22
C ASN A 637 12.16 8.85 12.32
N LEU A 638 12.07 7.69 12.96
CA LEU A 638 10.81 7.11 13.43
C LEU A 638 10.40 7.71 14.78
N MET A 639 9.10 7.79 15.04
CA MET A 639 8.49 8.29 16.26
C MET A 639 8.26 7.19 17.29
N ASP A 640 8.49 7.51 18.56
CA ASP A 640 8.15 6.63 19.69
C ASP A 640 6.65 6.76 19.98
N ILE A 641 5.83 5.82 19.49
CA ILE A 641 4.37 5.80 19.70
C ILE A 641 3.86 4.53 20.40
N PHE A 642 4.69 3.49 20.50
CA PHE A 642 4.34 2.20 21.08
C PHE A 642 4.93 2.03 22.48
N GLU A 643 4.49 2.83 23.44
CA GLU A 643 4.91 2.71 24.85
C GLU A 643 4.40 1.42 25.53
N GLU A 644 3.26 0.91 25.04
CA GLU A 644 2.61 -0.30 25.55
C GLU A 644 2.29 -1.28 24.44
N GLY A 645 2.28 -2.57 24.76
CA GLY A 645 1.79 -3.65 23.92
C GLY A 645 0.27 -3.62 23.75
N VAL A 646 -0.22 -4.40 22.79
CA VAL A 646 -1.66 -4.60 22.56
C VAL A 646 -2.36 -5.24 23.77
N ASP A 647 -1.60 -5.95 24.60
CA ASP A 647 -1.99 -6.55 25.87
C ASP A 647 -1.87 -5.60 27.09
N GLY A 648 -1.38 -4.37 26.89
CA GLY A 648 -1.11 -3.40 27.96
C GLY A 648 0.24 -3.57 28.66
N SER A 649 1.08 -4.53 28.24
CA SER A 649 2.44 -4.68 28.76
C SER A 649 3.31 -3.47 28.37
N LYS A 650 4.30 -3.10 29.18
CA LYS A 650 5.20 -1.97 28.83
C LYS A 650 6.25 -2.41 27.81
N ARG A 651 6.43 -1.64 26.73
CA ARG A 651 7.48 -1.87 25.73
C ARG A 651 8.73 -1.07 26.08
N LEU A 652 9.74 -1.75 26.62
CA LEU A 652 10.97 -1.11 27.10
C LEU A 652 12.05 -0.92 26.02
N VAL A 653 12.06 -1.77 25.00
CA VAL A 653 13.11 -1.82 23.97
C VAL A 653 12.66 -1.12 22.70
N ASN A 654 11.56 -1.59 22.12
CA ASN A 654 11.08 -1.15 20.82
C ASN A 654 9.77 -0.39 20.91
N LYS A 655 9.88 0.93 20.78
CA LYS A 655 8.75 1.87 20.87
C LYS A 655 8.37 2.48 19.52
N THR A 656 9.11 2.16 18.47
CA THR A 656 9.00 2.80 17.14
C THR A 656 8.42 1.89 16.09
N CYS A 657 8.65 0.59 16.22
CA CYS A 657 8.20 -0.44 15.31
C CYS A 657 7.36 -1.48 16.05
N TYR A 658 6.21 -1.85 15.50
CA TYR A 658 5.36 -2.90 16.07
C TYR A 658 5.02 -3.95 15.00
N PRO A 659 5.49 -5.20 15.18
CA PRO A 659 5.17 -6.32 14.29
C PRO A 659 3.79 -6.88 14.64
N ALA A 660 2.75 -6.25 14.10
CA ALA A 660 1.38 -6.73 14.18
C ALA A 660 0.63 -6.30 12.92
N ARG A 661 -0.35 -7.11 12.52
CA ARG A 661 -1.31 -6.71 11.48
C ARG A 661 -2.04 -5.45 11.91
N ASN A 662 -2.29 -4.53 10.98
CA ASN A 662 -3.02 -3.31 11.31
C ASN A 662 -3.66 -2.63 10.09
N TYR A 663 -4.41 -1.60 10.41
CA TYR A 663 -4.84 -0.55 9.49
C TYR A 663 -4.83 0.80 10.22
N CYS A 664 -4.95 1.89 9.48
CA CYS A 664 -5.02 3.23 10.03
C CYS A 664 -6.41 3.85 9.84
N VAL A 665 -6.85 4.64 10.82
CA VAL A 665 -8.01 5.52 10.71
C VAL A 665 -7.55 6.96 10.82
N ILE A 666 -8.04 7.81 9.92
CA ILE A 666 -7.73 9.24 9.87
C ILE A 666 -9.04 10.03 9.95
N THR A 667 -9.12 10.92 10.93
CA THR A 667 -10.29 11.79 11.14
C THR A 667 -9.83 13.22 11.39
N ARG A 668 -10.70 14.19 11.17
CA ARG A 668 -10.45 15.56 11.59
C ARG A 668 -10.65 15.66 13.12
N ALA A 669 -9.74 16.36 13.79
CA ALA A 669 -9.92 16.72 15.19
C ALA A 669 -11.06 17.74 15.32
N ASP A 670 -12.02 17.44 16.19
CA ASP A 670 -13.12 18.36 16.53
C ASP A 670 -12.81 19.05 17.87
N PRO A 671 -12.51 20.37 17.88
CA PRO A 671 -12.25 21.12 19.11
C PRO A 671 -13.49 21.34 19.98
N SER A 672 -14.69 21.20 19.39
CA SER A 672 -16.00 21.41 20.02
C SER A 672 -16.67 20.13 20.49
N ALA A 673 -16.09 18.98 20.13
CA ALA A 673 -16.43 17.67 20.64
C ALA A 673 -16.54 17.67 22.17
N GLY A 674 -17.74 17.41 22.68
CA GLY A 674 -17.91 16.91 24.05
C GLY A 674 -17.24 15.53 24.21
N PRO A 675 -17.29 14.91 25.40
CA PRO A 675 -16.72 13.59 25.65
C PRO A 675 -17.20 12.45 24.71
N ASP A 676 -18.24 12.70 23.90
CA ASP A 676 -18.85 11.74 22.98
C ASP A 676 -18.40 11.86 21.50
N ALA A 677 -17.61 12.87 21.13
CA ALA A 677 -17.14 13.03 19.74
C ALA A 677 -15.72 12.47 19.54
N THR A 678 -15.48 11.89 18.35
CA THR A 678 -14.35 11.00 17.98
C THR A 678 -13.71 10.36 19.21
N THR A 679 -14.36 9.30 19.70
CA THR A 679 -14.06 8.71 21.02
C THR A 679 -12.56 8.45 21.22
N ALA A 680 -12.07 8.51 22.46
CA ALA A 680 -10.72 8.04 22.80
C ALA A 680 -10.46 6.61 22.29
N GLU A 681 -11.52 5.80 22.11
CA GLU A 681 -11.47 4.47 21.49
C GLU A 681 -11.24 4.51 19.97
N GLU A 682 -11.69 5.54 19.25
CA GLU A 682 -11.46 5.74 17.81
C GLU A 682 -10.04 6.26 17.53
N ILE A 683 -9.52 7.16 18.38
CA ILE A 683 -8.19 7.77 18.23
C ILE A 683 -7.08 6.86 18.78
N GLY A 684 -7.34 6.15 19.89
CA GLY A 684 -6.32 5.47 20.69
C GLY A 684 -5.51 6.46 21.53
N ASP A 685 -5.32 6.18 22.82
CA ASP A 685 -4.50 7.03 23.68
C ASP A 685 -3.01 6.70 23.51
N ASN A 686 -2.16 7.74 23.38
CA ASN A 686 -0.71 7.59 23.45
C ASN A 686 -0.20 7.87 24.88
N PRO A 687 0.29 6.85 25.62
CA PRO A 687 0.79 7.03 26.98
C PRO A 687 2.05 7.92 27.07
N ALA A 688 2.81 8.05 25.98
CA ALA A 688 4.06 8.83 25.95
C ALA A 688 3.81 10.32 26.27
N THR A 689 2.65 10.84 25.87
CA THR A 689 2.32 12.26 25.98
C THR A 689 1.70 12.65 27.33
N GLN A 690 1.12 11.71 28.08
CA GLN A 690 0.62 11.97 29.43
C GLN A 690 1.74 12.36 30.41
N LYS A 691 2.90 11.70 30.32
CA LYS A 691 4.08 12.00 31.17
C LYS A 691 4.74 13.34 30.88
N ALA A 692 4.57 13.89 29.67
CA ALA A 692 5.12 15.19 29.30
C ALA A 692 4.29 16.35 29.87
N ASN A 693 2.95 16.21 29.89
CA ASN A 693 2.04 17.20 30.47
C ASN A 693 2.11 17.25 32.00
N GLU A 694 2.33 16.11 32.68
CA GLU A 694 2.52 16.09 34.15
C GLU A 694 3.82 16.77 34.61
N LYS A 695 4.80 17.00 33.71
CA LYS A 695 6.06 17.68 34.03
C LYS A 695 6.04 19.19 33.79
N GLN A 696 4.91 19.76 33.35
CA GLN A 696 4.74 21.20 33.14
C GLN A 696 4.03 21.95 34.27
N GLU A 697 3.85 21.35 35.46
CA GLU A 697 3.66 22.17 36.66
C GLU A 697 5.02 22.68 37.16
N PRO A 698 5.17 23.98 37.49
CA PRO A 698 6.41 24.50 38.01
C PRO A 698 6.68 23.88 39.38
N LYS A 699 7.47 22.79 39.40
CA LYS A 699 8.01 22.24 40.64
C LYS A 699 8.95 23.28 41.25
N MET A 700 8.43 24.00 42.26
CA MET A 700 9.24 24.80 43.16
C MET A 700 10.42 23.97 43.68
N SER A 701 11.62 24.52 43.62
CA SER A 701 12.83 23.84 44.06
C SER A 701 12.77 23.43 45.55
N PRO A 702 13.38 22.30 45.96
CA PRO A 702 13.37 21.83 47.35
C PRO A 702 14.26 22.63 48.32
N LEU A 703 14.65 23.86 47.97
CA LEU A 703 15.42 24.76 48.83
C LEU A 703 14.59 25.93 49.40
N GLY A 704 13.26 25.91 49.22
CA GLY A 704 12.34 26.93 49.74
C GLY A 704 11.55 26.54 50.99
N LYS A 705 11.89 25.43 51.67
CA LYS A 705 11.11 24.90 52.82
C LYS A 705 11.84 24.90 54.17
N VAL A 706 12.94 25.62 54.29
CA VAL A 706 13.60 25.85 55.59
C VAL A 706 14.00 27.32 55.62
N PHE A 707 13.64 28.03 56.69
CA PHE A 707 13.74 29.49 56.91
C PHE A 707 12.57 30.34 56.38
N ARG A 708 11.47 30.33 57.14
CA ARG A 708 10.63 31.51 57.36
C ARG A 708 10.80 31.92 58.82
N GLN A 709 11.62 32.93 59.08
CA GLN A 709 11.51 33.75 60.28
C GLN A 709 12.01 35.16 59.96
N ASP A 710 11.05 36.08 59.93
CA ASP A 710 11.06 37.51 60.26
C ASP A 710 12.20 38.48 59.84
N LYS A 711 11.70 39.65 59.39
CA LYS A 711 12.24 41.04 59.45
C LYS A 711 12.97 41.65 58.23
N HIS A 712 12.32 42.70 57.73
CA HIS A 712 12.77 44.09 57.50
C HIS A 712 14.15 44.42 56.87
N ASP A 713 14.05 45.37 55.94
CA ASP A 713 15.00 46.41 55.51
C ASP A 713 16.19 46.07 54.60
N GLY A 714 16.21 46.78 53.45
CA GLY A 714 17.37 47.58 53.07
C GLY A 714 18.42 46.99 52.13
N ASN A 715 18.61 47.72 51.01
CA ASN A 715 19.85 47.88 50.23
C ASN A 715 20.32 46.79 49.24
N ALA A 716 20.56 47.26 48.01
CA ALA A 716 21.54 46.70 47.05
C ALA A 716 22.99 46.92 47.56
N PRO A 717 24.12 46.51 46.90
CA PRO A 717 24.28 46.03 45.52
C PRO A 717 25.45 45.01 45.25
N LYS A 718 25.74 44.76 43.94
CA LYS A 718 27.06 44.58 43.27
C LYS A 718 27.88 43.26 43.30
N SER A 719 28.05 42.70 42.08
CA SER A 719 29.28 42.32 41.33
C SER A 719 30.42 41.46 41.94
N ALA A 720 30.84 40.43 41.18
CA ALA A 720 32.22 40.03 40.77
C ALA A 720 32.16 38.57 40.26
N VAL A 721 32.51 38.19 39.03
CA VAL A 721 33.83 38.12 38.35
C VAL A 721 34.84 37.17 39.03
N ASP A 722 35.15 36.07 38.33
CA ASP A 722 36.45 35.40 38.05
C ASP A 722 36.30 33.86 38.04
N LYS A 723 36.59 33.18 36.91
CA LYS A 723 37.89 32.69 36.37
C LYS A 723 38.49 31.49 37.13
N GLY A 724 39.04 30.55 36.36
CA GLY A 724 39.88 29.43 36.83
C GLY A 724 39.40 28.12 36.22
N GLU A 725 39.77 27.73 35.00
CA GLU A 725 41.03 27.11 34.56
C GLU A 725 41.34 25.71 35.14
N ILE A 726 41.91 24.91 34.23
CA ILE A 726 42.04 23.46 34.20
C ILE A 726 43.26 22.95 35.00
N SER A 727 43.12 21.79 35.64
CA SER A 727 44.20 20.82 35.90
C SER A 727 43.53 19.44 36.11
N GLY A 728 43.86 18.32 35.47
CA GLY A 728 45.16 17.75 35.12
C GLY A 728 45.39 16.52 36.03
N GLY A 729 45.32 15.29 35.50
CA GLY A 729 45.71 14.08 36.26
C GLY A 729 45.04 12.79 35.82
N ALA A 730 45.85 11.79 35.48
CA ALA A 730 45.52 10.55 34.77
C ALA A 730 44.93 9.43 35.65
N GLY A 731 44.17 8.52 35.03
CA GLY A 731 43.71 7.27 35.64
C GLY A 731 42.92 6.39 34.67
N THR A 732 43.52 5.29 34.24
CA THR A 732 42.98 4.18 33.43
C THR A 732 41.59 3.70 33.88
N ILE A 733 40.59 3.75 32.99
CA ILE A 733 39.34 2.96 33.11
C ILE A 733 38.89 2.50 31.71
N ALA A 734 38.47 1.25 31.65
CA ALA A 734 37.95 0.53 30.48
C ALA A 734 36.96 1.35 29.63
N LYS A 735 37.14 1.28 28.31
CA LYS A 735 36.16 1.77 27.32
C LYS A 735 34.92 0.88 27.36
N GLU A 736 33.94 1.23 28.17
CA GLU A 736 32.54 0.98 27.83
C GLU A 736 32.19 1.86 26.62
N VAL A 737 31.96 1.21 25.47
CA VAL A 737 31.35 1.86 24.33
C VAL A 737 29.88 2.06 24.66
N LYS A 738 29.55 3.21 25.28
CA LYS A 738 28.17 3.68 25.39
C LYS A 738 27.62 3.87 23.97
N GLY A 739 26.72 2.97 23.57
CA GLY A 739 25.81 3.20 22.45
C GLY A 739 25.12 4.54 22.70
N ALA A 740 25.17 5.43 21.71
CA ALA A 740 24.51 6.72 21.77
C ALA A 740 23.02 6.50 22.04
N GLN A 741 22.59 6.75 23.28
CA GLN A 741 21.19 6.95 23.59
C GLN A 741 20.70 8.11 22.71
N VAL A 742 19.56 7.89 22.04
CA VAL A 742 18.81 8.92 21.33
C VAL A 742 18.63 10.07 22.31
N GLY A 743 19.31 11.19 22.07
CA GLY A 743 19.10 12.39 22.88
C GLY A 743 17.64 12.75 22.80
N HIS A 744 17.01 12.96 23.96
CA HIS A 744 15.66 13.49 24.09
C HIS A 744 15.61 14.94 23.57
N ASP A 745 15.72 15.13 22.24
CA ASP A 745 15.29 16.37 21.61
C ASP A 745 13.76 16.43 21.74
N ALA A 746 13.21 17.52 22.28
CA ALA A 746 11.76 17.69 22.39
C ALA A 746 11.04 17.59 21.03
N SER A 747 11.74 17.92 19.93
CA SER A 747 11.27 17.72 18.56
C SER A 747 11.18 16.24 18.14
N ALA A 748 11.76 15.32 18.92
CA ALA A 748 11.74 13.89 18.69
C ALA A 748 10.56 13.17 19.37
N LEU A 749 9.77 13.85 20.22
CA LEU A 749 8.58 13.26 20.83
C LEU A 749 7.40 13.23 19.85
N ALA A 750 6.52 12.24 19.99
CA ALA A 750 5.26 12.21 19.26
C ALA A 750 4.31 13.31 19.77
N PRO A 751 3.51 13.94 18.90
CA PRO A 751 2.48 14.88 19.35
C PRO A 751 1.44 14.19 20.24
N ALA A 752 0.82 14.94 21.15
CA ALA A 752 -0.28 14.42 21.97
C ALA A 752 -1.50 14.05 21.12
N THR A 753 -2.20 12.99 21.51
CA THR A 753 -3.52 12.64 21.00
C THR A 753 -4.56 13.66 21.42
N GLY A 754 -5.63 13.79 20.64
CA GLY A 754 -6.80 14.59 21.01
C GLY A 754 -6.49 16.09 21.09
N THR A 755 -5.62 16.60 20.23
CA THR A 755 -5.34 18.04 20.21
C THR A 755 -6.63 18.81 19.90
N LYS A 756 -6.91 19.88 20.64
CA LYS A 756 -7.99 20.83 20.32
C LYS A 756 -7.61 21.79 19.19
N ALA A 757 -6.53 21.51 18.47
CA ALA A 757 -6.06 22.38 17.41
C ALA A 757 -7.04 22.28 16.21
N PRO A 758 -7.61 23.41 15.75
CA PRO A 758 -8.56 23.41 14.64
C PRO A 758 -7.88 22.88 13.37
N ASP A 759 -8.65 22.11 12.60
CA ASP A 759 -8.21 21.42 11.39
C ASP A 759 -7.03 20.43 11.58
N ALA A 760 -6.68 20.00 12.80
CA ALA A 760 -5.72 18.92 12.95
C ALA A 760 -6.31 17.59 12.43
N LEU A 761 -5.45 16.67 11.99
CA LEU A 761 -5.86 15.30 11.65
C LEU A 761 -5.46 14.35 12.77
N ASN A 762 -6.42 13.61 13.32
CA ASN A 762 -6.16 12.49 14.22
C ASN A 762 -5.77 11.26 13.38
N ILE A 763 -4.68 10.63 13.75
CA ILE A 763 -4.17 9.38 13.19
C ILE A 763 -4.32 8.31 14.27
N SER A 764 -4.91 7.18 13.91
CA SER A 764 -5.14 6.04 14.80
C SER A 764 -4.70 4.75 14.11
N LEU A 765 -3.53 4.23 14.49
CA LEU A 765 -3.06 2.92 14.05
C LEU A 765 -3.72 1.83 14.89
N ARG A 766 -4.46 0.93 14.25
CA ARG A 766 -5.25 -0.12 14.91
C ARG A 766 -4.57 -1.47 14.77
N LEU A 767 -3.80 -1.85 15.79
CA LEU A 767 -2.98 -3.05 15.79
C LEU A 767 -3.74 -4.24 16.35
N GLU A 768 -3.65 -5.38 15.68
CA GLU A 768 -4.28 -6.61 16.10
C GLU A 768 -3.82 -7.08 17.48
N VAL A 769 -4.78 -7.49 18.32
CA VAL A 769 -4.52 -7.99 19.67
C VAL A 769 -4.10 -9.46 19.66
N ASP A 770 -4.76 -10.29 18.84
CA ASP A 770 -4.48 -11.73 18.74
C ASP A 770 -4.69 -12.22 17.30
N ALA A 771 -3.59 -12.59 16.64
CA ALA A 771 -3.55 -13.08 15.26
C ALA A 771 -4.29 -14.40 15.02
N LYS A 772 -4.56 -15.18 16.07
CA LYS A 772 -5.32 -16.43 15.98
C LYS A 772 -6.81 -16.24 16.21
N SER A 773 -7.22 -15.09 16.73
CA SER A 773 -8.63 -14.80 17.00
C SER A 773 -9.41 -14.54 15.70
N PRO A 774 -10.54 -15.23 15.47
CA PRO A 774 -11.40 -14.95 14.32
C PRO A 774 -12.10 -13.59 14.43
N GLU A 775 -12.13 -12.99 15.64
CA GLU A 775 -12.75 -11.69 15.85
C GLU A 775 -11.93 -10.54 15.26
N GLY A 776 -10.59 -10.69 15.17
CA GLY A 776 -9.69 -9.66 14.63
C GLY A 776 -9.67 -8.35 15.43
N LYS A 777 -9.91 -8.38 16.74
CA LYS A 777 -9.93 -7.17 17.59
C LYS A 777 -8.60 -6.41 17.55
N THR A 778 -8.68 -5.08 17.60
CA THR A 778 -7.49 -4.20 17.58
C THR A 778 -7.38 -3.29 18.81
N LYS A 779 -6.15 -2.90 19.16
CA LYS A 779 -5.83 -1.78 20.05
C LYS A 779 -5.39 -0.58 19.21
N ALA A 780 -5.93 0.59 19.50
CA ALA A 780 -5.59 1.83 18.81
C ALA A 780 -4.39 2.55 19.45
N TYR A 781 -3.52 3.10 18.59
CA TYR A 781 -2.39 3.93 18.94
C TYR A 781 -2.48 5.25 18.17
N GLY A 782 -2.76 6.33 18.89
CA GLY A 782 -3.10 7.60 18.28
C GLY A 782 -2.02 8.68 18.35
N PHE A 783 -2.16 9.70 17.50
CA PHE A 783 -1.61 11.05 17.70
C PHE A 783 -2.32 12.02 16.75
N SER A 784 -2.12 13.34 16.92
CA SER A 784 -2.66 14.31 15.96
C SER A 784 -1.55 15.01 15.15
N ILE A 785 -1.83 15.27 13.88
CA ILE A 785 -1.00 16.07 12.98
C ILE A 785 -1.63 17.46 12.85
N PRO A 786 -0.97 18.53 13.33
CA PRO A 786 -1.53 19.87 13.24
C PRO A 786 -1.53 20.37 11.79
N ARG A 787 -2.51 21.22 11.46
CA ARG A 787 -2.41 22.06 10.25
C ARG A 787 -1.14 22.91 10.31
N LEU A 788 -0.68 23.37 9.15
CA LEU A 788 0.36 24.39 9.10
C LEU A 788 -0.29 25.77 9.39
N GLU A 789 0.33 26.56 10.26
CA GLU A 789 -0.06 27.95 10.52
C GLU A 789 0.20 28.81 9.28
N GLN A 790 -0.70 29.78 9.06
CA GLN A 790 -0.69 30.64 7.88
C GLN A 790 0.41 31.69 7.96
#